data_AF-A0A6B3H6I3-F1
#
_entry.id   AF-A0A6B3H6I3-F1
#
_cell.length_a   1.000
_cell.length_b   1.000
_cell.length_c   1.000
_cell.angle_alpha   90.00
_cell.angle_beta   90.00
_cell.angle_gamma   90.00
#
_symmetry.space_group_name_H-M   'P 1'
#
loop_
_entity.id
_entity.type
_entity.pdbx_description
1 polymer ?
#
loop_
_entity_poly.entity_id
_entity_poly.type
_entity_poly.pdbx_seq_one_letter_code
_entity_poly.pdbx_strand_id
1 'polypeptide(L)'
;DGLTHPLPLRLRADGSYLVTGAFGALGRLLCRTLVRRGARHLVLMGRTPLPPRREWRRTDPACAQGRAVALLKELEALGAHAVVAPVDVTDEPALTAWLDAHRQGDPPPLRGVFHLAGQVRDTRIADLDRAAFDAVHDPKAVGAYLLDKHLRDEPLDHFVLFASVASLLTTAGQTNYAAGNAFLDALAHRRRAEGLPALSLDWGPWATGMIEELGLVEHYLHSRGMSSLTPDVGMSVVERVLGQDRAQLVVATVVDWRTFLAWYDAPPALVADLAAAAQAPADSGGGFLDTFRAADGEQRRALVAERFTRLVAAVLRTPVQEIDPAGGLGALGLDSLLAMEVRAKAQAEFGVALPVVALLSGTPVGELADRLHDALAERVADQGGGADTATVELFTDEGDHPLTQNQKALWFLKQLNPEGYAYNIGGAVEVRAALDAELMFEAVRRLIARHPALRTTFHLSDGRPVQRTAAEAEPDLALFDVEGQEWEEIRRTIIREYRARYDLERDALVRFRLFRRGDDRWIIMKAVHHIVSDAVSTFTFIDELLSVYEALKRGGEPSLPPVPARYVDFLNQQNRFLASPEAGAMLDHWRSHLPAEVPLLDLPTDRPRPAVQTHNGASEFFVLDEELSARVHALAQRHGVTPFMVLLSAYYLFLHRYSGQDHVIVGSPVTGRTQQEFASVYGYFVNPLPLHADLSGAPSVAELLDQVRATVLNGLDNQEYPFVLLVEELGLTHDPSRSAVFQAMFILLTHKVATEQYGYRLEYIELPEEEGQFDLTLSVYEDEAEGRFHAVLKYNTDLFDPETVRRMAGHYVHLLDSMTRARPDTPTPALEMVGAEEHEKLVGEWSGAREAAAQQRALGAHRPVHRLIAEAAAARPDAVAVTVPAPHG
;
A
#
# COMPACT_ATOMS: atom_id res chain seq x y z
N ASP A 1 -23.89 -20.97 8.50
CA ASP A 1 -24.45 -21.87 7.46
C ASP A 1 -25.78 -21.44 6.85
N GLY A 2 -26.76 -20.91 7.60
CA GLY A 2 -28.06 -20.50 7.03
C GLY A 2 -28.12 -19.17 6.25
N LEU A 3 -27.04 -18.39 6.20
CA LEU A 3 -26.99 -17.07 5.52
C LEU A 3 -26.40 -17.13 4.09
N THR A 4 -25.78 -18.25 3.71
CA THR A 4 -25.07 -18.41 2.42
C THR A 4 -25.95 -18.99 1.31
N HIS A 5 -27.17 -19.46 1.61
CA HIS A 5 -28.09 -20.05 0.63
C HIS A 5 -29.51 -19.47 0.56
N PRO A 6 -29.72 -18.14 0.57
CA PRO A 6 -31.03 -17.60 0.27
C PRO A 6 -31.35 -17.60 -1.24
N LEU A 7 -32.62 -17.74 -1.57
CA LEU A 7 -33.12 -17.71 -2.95
C LEU A 7 -33.19 -16.27 -3.49
N PRO A 8 -32.92 -16.03 -4.79
CA PRO A 8 -33.03 -14.70 -5.39
C PRO A 8 -34.44 -14.12 -5.24
N LEU A 9 -34.54 -12.83 -4.94
CA LEU A 9 -35.78 -12.07 -4.87
C LEU A 9 -36.67 -12.35 -6.10
N ARG A 10 -37.91 -12.77 -5.85
CA ARG A 10 -38.98 -12.86 -6.85
C ARG A 10 -40.18 -12.10 -6.36
N LEU A 11 -40.45 -10.96 -6.99
CA LEU A 11 -41.56 -10.08 -6.68
C LEU A 11 -42.79 -10.47 -7.48
N ARG A 12 -43.96 -10.21 -6.89
CA ARG A 12 -45.24 -10.47 -7.51
C ARG A 12 -45.55 -9.39 -8.55
N ALA A 13 -45.85 -9.82 -9.78
CA ALA A 13 -46.20 -8.90 -10.85
C ALA A 13 -47.58 -8.22 -10.64
N ASP A 14 -48.46 -8.84 -9.83
CA ASP A 14 -49.79 -8.33 -9.46
C ASP A 14 -49.78 -7.41 -8.23
N GLY A 15 -48.60 -7.02 -7.74
CA GLY A 15 -48.43 -6.16 -6.56
C GLY A 15 -47.81 -4.80 -6.89
N SER A 16 -48.11 -3.82 -6.04
CA SER A 16 -47.48 -2.49 -6.04
C SER A 16 -46.38 -2.40 -4.98
N TYR A 17 -45.29 -1.71 -5.31
CA TYR A 17 -44.12 -1.54 -4.45
C TYR A 17 -43.83 -0.06 -4.21
N LEU A 18 -43.97 0.39 -2.97
CA LEU A 18 -43.72 1.77 -2.57
C LEU A 18 -42.25 1.95 -2.19
N VAL A 19 -41.60 2.94 -2.80
CA VAL A 19 -40.19 3.27 -2.54
C VAL A 19 -40.10 4.75 -2.15
N THR A 20 -39.70 5.03 -0.90
CA THR A 20 -39.36 6.40 -0.48
C THR A 20 -37.89 6.69 -0.79
N GLY A 21 -37.55 7.96 -1.06
CA GLY A 21 -36.19 8.31 -1.46
C GLY A 21 -35.79 7.76 -2.84
N ALA A 22 -36.77 7.36 -3.66
CA ALA A 22 -36.58 6.68 -4.94
C ALA A 22 -35.67 7.43 -5.93
N PHE A 23 -35.62 8.76 -5.84
CA PHE A 23 -34.83 9.60 -6.73
C PHE A 23 -33.37 9.79 -6.28
N GLY A 24 -32.99 9.32 -5.09
CA GLY A 24 -31.59 9.26 -4.65
C GLY A 24 -30.80 8.15 -5.35
N ALA A 25 -29.47 8.16 -5.25
CA ALA A 25 -28.62 7.17 -5.94
C ALA A 25 -29.00 5.71 -5.64
N LEU A 26 -29.13 5.37 -4.34
CA LEU A 26 -29.56 4.04 -3.89
C LEU A 26 -31.00 3.73 -4.27
N GLY A 27 -31.90 4.72 -4.20
CA GLY A 27 -33.30 4.57 -4.60
C GLY A 27 -33.43 4.18 -6.07
N ARG A 28 -32.63 4.79 -6.96
CA ARG A 28 -32.61 4.47 -8.41
C ARG A 28 -32.15 3.04 -8.66
N LEU A 29 -31.07 2.63 -7.98
CA LEU A 29 -30.54 1.26 -8.07
C LEU A 29 -31.57 0.24 -7.59
N LEU A 30 -32.19 0.48 -6.43
CA LEU A 30 -33.22 -0.39 -5.90
C LEU A 30 -34.41 -0.50 -6.85
N CYS A 31 -34.93 0.62 -7.38
CA CYS A 31 -36.06 0.58 -8.32
C CYS A 31 -35.76 -0.30 -9.54
N ARG A 32 -34.57 -0.19 -10.13
CA ARG A 32 -34.13 -1.05 -11.25
C ARG A 32 -34.10 -2.52 -10.85
N THR A 33 -33.54 -2.81 -9.68
CA THR A 33 -33.47 -4.17 -9.12
C THR A 33 -34.87 -4.75 -8.92
N LEU A 34 -35.80 -4.01 -8.33
CA LEU A 34 -37.18 -4.46 -8.14
C LEU A 34 -37.86 -4.81 -9.47
N VAL A 35 -37.73 -3.97 -10.51
CA VAL A 35 -38.33 -4.24 -11.83
C VAL A 35 -37.72 -5.49 -12.48
N ARG A 36 -36.39 -5.63 -12.43
CA ARG A 36 -35.68 -6.82 -12.93
C ARG A 36 -36.11 -8.10 -12.21
N ARG A 37 -36.52 -7.99 -10.95
CA ARG A 37 -36.99 -9.10 -10.11
C ARG A 37 -38.50 -9.31 -10.10
N GLY A 38 -39.24 -8.62 -10.96
CA GLY A 38 -40.65 -8.91 -11.24
C GLY A 38 -41.64 -7.84 -10.82
N ALA A 39 -41.21 -6.75 -10.16
CA ALA A 39 -42.11 -5.64 -9.88
C ALA A 39 -42.59 -5.00 -11.19
N ARG A 40 -43.91 -4.85 -11.33
CA ARG A 40 -44.53 -4.18 -12.49
C ARG A 40 -45.23 -2.89 -12.13
N HIS A 41 -45.51 -2.65 -10.84
CA HIS A 41 -46.10 -1.42 -10.35
C HIS A 41 -45.22 -0.83 -9.25
N LEU A 42 -44.71 0.38 -9.47
CA LEU A 42 -43.87 1.11 -8.52
C LEU A 42 -44.51 2.43 -8.12
N VAL A 43 -44.53 2.72 -6.83
CA VAL A 43 -44.90 4.02 -6.28
C VAL A 43 -43.63 4.71 -5.78
N LEU A 44 -43.19 5.74 -6.50
CA LEU A 44 -41.97 6.49 -6.22
C LEU A 44 -42.32 7.73 -5.42
N MET A 45 -42.03 7.72 -4.12
CA MET A 45 -42.40 8.79 -3.20
C MET A 45 -41.22 9.71 -2.89
N GLY A 46 -41.45 11.02 -2.99
CA GLY A 46 -40.48 12.04 -2.59
C GLY A 46 -40.88 13.46 -2.99
N ARG A 47 -40.08 14.45 -2.57
CA ARG A 47 -40.42 15.88 -2.68
C ARG A 47 -40.30 16.49 -4.08
N THR A 48 -39.77 15.78 -5.07
CA THR A 48 -39.47 16.36 -6.38
C THR A 48 -40.73 16.41 -7.25
N PRO A 49 -41.27 17.60 -7.59
CA PRO A 49 -42.40 17.70 -8.50
C PRO A 49 -41.95 17.42 -9.93
N LEU A 50 -42.72 16.62 -10.67
CA LEU A 50 -42.45 16.34 -12.07
C LEU A 50 -43.29 17.24 -13.00
N PRO A 51 -42.70 17.74 -14.09
CA PRO A 51 -43.48 18.44 -15.11
C PRO A 51 -44.42 17.45 -15.83
N PRO A 52 -45.50 17.96 -16.47
CA PRO A 52 -46.39 17.14 -17.30
C PRO A 52 -45.64 16.34 -18.37
N ARG A 53 -46.08 15.11 -18.66
CA ARG A 53 -45.40 14.20 -19.63
C ARG A 53 -45.07 14.85 -20.99
N ARG A 54 -45.90 15.78 -21.47
CA ARG A 54 -45.67 16.53 -22.72
C ARG A 54 -44.39 17.39 -22.71
N GLU A 55 -43.91 17.77 -21.53
CA GLU A 55 -42.75 18.65 -21.33
C GLU A 55 -41.45 17.86 -21.08
N TRP A 56 -41.52 16.54 -20.90
CA TRP A 56 -40.38 15.66 -20.60
C TRP A 56 -39.28 15.62 -21.67
N ARG A 57 -39.55 16.10 -22.89
CA ARG A 57 -38.52 16.22 -23.95
C ARG A 57 -37.67 17.47 -23.81
N ARG A 58 -38.13 18.46 -23.04
CA ARG A 58 -37.47 19.77 -22.86
C ARG A 58 -36.83 19.93 -21.49
N THR A 59 -36.99 18.93 -20.62
CA THR A 59 -36.39 18.94 -19.28
C THR A 59 -34.89 18.74 -19.40
N ASP A 60 -34.12 19.62 -18.78
CA ASP A 60 -32.66 19.51 -18.71
C ASP A 60 -32.25 18.23 -17.96
N PRO A 61 -31.53 17.28 -18.59
CA PRO A 61 -31.08 16.04 -17.95
C PRO A 61 -30.20 16.25 -16.70
N ALA A 62 -29.53 17.40 -16.59
CA ALA A 62 -28.63 17.70 -15.48
C ALA A 62 -29.35 18.20 -14.21
N CYS A 63 -30.64 18.55 -14.28
CA CYS A 63 -31.40 19.02 -13.12
C CYS A 63 -32.11 17.85 -12.39
N ALA A 64 -32.53 18.06 -11.14
CA ALA A 64 -33.21 17.02 -10.34
C ALA A 64 -34.50 16.50 -11.02
N GLN A 65 -35.26 17.39 -11.66
CA GLN A 65 -36.46 17.01 -12.42
C GLN A 65 -36.11 16.18 -13.66
N GLY A 66 -35.05 16.54 -14.39
CA GLY A 66 -34.59 15.78 -15.55
C GLY A 66 -34.11 14.38 -15.20
N ARG A 67 -33.36 14.24 -14.11
CA ARG A 67 -32.96 12.93 -13.56
C ARG A 67 -34.16 12.08 -13.15
N ALA A 68 -35.16 12.68 -12.52
CA ALA A 68 -36.39 11.99 -12.15
C ALA A 68 -37.19 11.53 -13.40
N VAL A 69 -37.33 12.39 -14.42
CA VAL A 69 -37.94 12.03 -15.71
C VAL A 69 -37.18 10.89 -16.40
N ALA A 70 -35.84 10.92 -16.38
CA ALA A 70 -35.01 9.87 -16.97
C ALA A 70 -35.23 8.52 -16.29
N LEU A 71 -35.27 8.48 -14.95
CA LEU A 71 -35.56 7.28 -14.18
C LEU A 71 -36.94 6.70 -14.55
N LEU A 72 -37.99 7.53 -14.63
CA LEU A 72 -39.32 7.05 -14.99
C LEU A 72 -39.35 6.42 -16.39
N LYS A 73 -38.76 7.09 -17.39
CA LYS A 73 -38.66 6.56 -18.75
C LYS A 73 -37.91 5.23 -18.78
N GLU A 74 -36.85 5.11 -17.97
CA GLU A 74 -36.07 3.87 -17.85
C GLU A 74 -36.91 2.74 -17.23
N LEU A 75 -37.60 2.99 -16.11
CA LEU A 75 -38.44 1.99 -15.46
C LEU A 75 -39.62 1.56 -16.36
N GLU A 76 -40.20 2.49 -17.11
CA GLU A 76 -41.24 2.21 -18.12
C GLU A 76 -40.69 1.35 -19.26
N ALA A 77 -39.48 1.65 -19.75
CA ALA A 77 -38.80 0.83 -20.76
C ALA A 77 -38.48 -0.58 -20.26
N LEU A 78 -38.20 -0.73 -18.97
CA LEU A 78 -38.04 -2.02 -18.29
C LEU A 78 -39.38 -2.75 -18.03
N GLY A 79 -40.51 -2.15 -18.42
CA GLY A 79 -41.84 -2.76 -18.35
C GLY A 79 -42.59 -2.52 -17.05
N ALA A 80 -42.21 -1.52 -16.26
CA ALA A 80 -42.91 -1.14 -15.04
C ALA A 80 -43.80 0.11 -15.23
N HIS A 81 -44.98 0.09 -14.61
CA HIS A 81 -45.82 1.26 -14.42
C HIS A 81 -45.37 2.01 -13.16
N ALA A 82 -44.64 3.11 -13.34
CA ALA A 82 -44.16 3.95 -12.25
C ALA A 82 -45.11 5.14 -12.00
N VAL A 83 -45.65 5.24 -10.78
CA VAL A 83 -46.45 6.36 -10.29
C VAL A 83 -45.58 7.20 -9.36
N VAL A 84 -45.67 8.52 -9.49
CA VAL A 84 -44.93 9.44 -8.60
C VAL A 84 -45.86 10.01 -7.56
N ALA A 85 -45.43 9.90 -6.31
CA ALA A 85 -46.08 10.50 -5.16
C ALA A 85 -45.23 11.70 -4.71
N PRO A 86 -45.56 12.93 -5.14
CA PRO A 86 -44.81 14.14 -4.79
C PRO A 86 -45.15 14.58 -3.35
N VAL A 87 -44.89 13.70 -2.38
CA VAL A 87 -45.29 13.83 -0.98
C VAL A 87 -44.04 13.75 -0.11
N ASP A 88 -43.96 14.64 0.87
CA ASP A 88 -43.01 14.47 1.97
C ASP A 88 -43.58 13.42 2.93
N VAL A 89 -42.84 12.34 3.16
CA VAL A 89 -43.30 11.22 3.98
C VAL A 89 -43.50 11.60 5.45
N THR A 90 -42.95 12.74 5.88
CA THR A 90 -43.13 13.29 7.24
C THR A 90 -44.39 14.15 7.38
N ASP A 91 -45.03 14.55 6.27
CA ASP A 91 -46.28 15.30 6.25
C ASP A 91 -47.47 14.31 6.27
N GLU A 92 -47.93 13.97 7.47
CA GLU A 92 -49.01 13.01 7.69
C GLU A 92 -50.32 13.37 6.95
N PRO A 93 -50.82 14.62 6.98
CA PRO A 93 -51.98 15.01 6.17
C PRO A 93 -51.80 14.77 4.67
N ALA A 94 -50.64 15.15 4.11
CA ALA A 94 -50.37 14.97 2.68
C ALA A 94 -50.24 13.47 2.31
N LEU A 95 -49.57 12.68 3.16
CA LEU A 95 -49.46 11.24 3.00
C LEU A 95 -50.82 10.55 3.05
N THR A 96 -51.67 10.92 4.01
CA THR A 96 -53.02 10.39 4.15
C THR A 96 -53.85 10.70 2.91
N ALA A 97 -53.88 11.98 2.50
CA ALA A 97 -54.65 12.41 1.33
C ALA A 97 -54.19 11.70 0.05
N TRP A 98 -52.88 11.51 -0.13
CA TRP A 98 -52.34 10.81 -1.29
C TRP A 98 -52.68 9.31 -1.27
N LEU A 99 -52.55 8.63 -0.13
CA LEU A 99 -52.88 7.22 0.01
C LEU A 99 -54.38 6.96 -0.23
N ASP A 100 -55.26 7.82 0.29
CA ASP A 100 -56.70 7.71 0.07
C ASP A 100 -57.06 7.91 -1.40
N ALA A 101 -56.45 8.91 -2.05
CA ALA A 101 -56.62 9.13 -3.49
C ALA A 101 -56.06 7.96 -4.32
N HIS A 102 -54.93 7.39 -3.91
CA HIS A 102 -54.33 6.23 -4.56
C HIS A 102 -55.26 5.02 -4.47
N ARG A 103 -55.81 4.72 -3.28
CA ARG A 103 -56.78 3.62 -3.05
C ARG A 103 -58.06 3.77 -3.88
N GLN A 104 -58.56 5.00 -4.07
CA GLN A 104 -59.72 5.28 -4.90
C GLN A 104 -59.47 4.99 -6.40
N GLY A 105 -58.22 4.96 -6.83
CA GLY A 105 -57.83 4.66 -8.22
C GLY A 105 -57.80 3.17 -8.58
N ASP A 106 -58.23 2.28 -7.67
CA ASP A 106 -58.19 0.81 -7.80
C ASP A 106 -56.82 0.25 -8.25
N PRO A 107 -55.71 0.62 -7.59
CA PRO A 107 -54.38 0.13 -7.94
C PRO A 107 -54.20 -1.32 -7.49
N PRO A 108 -53.23 -2.06 -8.06
CA PRO A 108 -52.82 -3.35 -7.51
C PRO A 108 -52.42 -3.21 -6.03
N PRO A 109 -52.72 -4.22 -5.18
CA PRO A 109 -52.49 -4.13 -3.75
C PRO A 109 -51.02 -3.85 -3.44
N LEU A 110 -50.76 -3.04 -2.41
CA LEU A 110 -49.39 -2.84 -1.93
C LEU A 110 -48.87 -4.15 -1.36
N ARG A 111 -47.75 -4.63 -1.93
CA ARG A 111 -47.05 -5.86 -1.53
C ARG A 111 -45.67 -5.58 -0.96
N GLY A 112 -45.12 -4.39 -1.14
CA GLY A 112 -43.87 -4.05 -0.51
C GLY A 112 -43.68 -2.57 -0.26
N VAL A 113 -43.01 -2.26 0.85
CA VAL A 113 -42.55 -0.92 1.21
C VAL A 113 -41.04 -0.98 1.36
N PHE A 114 -40.34 -0.07 0.70
CA PHE A 114 -38.90 0.12 0.81
C PHE A 114 -38.64 1.57 1.21
N HIS A 115 -38.18 1.76 2.44
CA HIS A 115 -37.98 3.09 3.02
C HIS A 115 -36.51 3.48 3.00
N LEU A 116 -36.15 4.43 2.11
CA LEU A 116 -34.79 4.96 1.95
C LEU A 116 -34.72 6.47 2.16
N ALA A 117 -35.83 7.12 2.52
CA ALA A 117 -35.85 8.54 2.78
C ALA A 117 -34.89 8.88 3.94
N GLY A 118 -33.97 9.79 3.67
CA GLY A 118 -32.96 10.20 4.63
C GLY A 118 -31.97 11.16 3.98
N GLN A 119 -31.30 11.92 4.83
CA GLN A 119 -30.16 12.75 4.47
C GLN A 119 -29.19 12.72 5.65
N VAL A 120 -27.90 12.97 5.39
CA VAL A 120 -26.88 13.05 6.42
C VAL A 120 -26.35 14.48 6.47
N ARG A 121 -26.19 15.00 7.68
CA ARG A 121 -25.53 16.26 7.93
C ARG A 121 -24.79 16.18 9.26
N ASP A 122 -23.47 16.04 9.17
CA ASP A 122 -22.63 15.89 10.35
C ASP A 122 -22.63 17.19 11.15
N THR A 123 -23.23 17.14 12.34
CA THR A 123 -23.38 18.26 13.27
C THR A 123 -23.13 17.74 14.68
N ARG A 124 -22.17 18.34 15.40
CA ARG A 124 -21.87 17.94 16.78
C ARG A 124 -23.08 18.26 17.66
N ILE A 125 -23.30 17.46 18.70
CA ILE A 125 -24.44 17.64 19.62
C ILE A 125 -24.48 19.06 20.21
N ALA A 126 -23.32 19.65 20.52
CA ALA A 126 -23.22 21.01 21.06
C ALA A 126 -23.74 22.10 20.09
N ASP A 127 -23.64 21.85 18.78
CA ASP A 127 -24.02 22.77 17.70
C ASP A 127 -25.37 22.39 17.07
N LEU A 128 -26.01 21.33 17.57
CA LEU A 128 -27.21 20.75 16.97
C LEU A 128 -28.46 21.43 17.52
N ASP A 129 -29.12 22.22 16.67
CA ASP A 129 -30.45 22.75 16.98
C ASP A 129 -31.58 21.79 16.57
N ARG A 130 -32.81 22.13 16.98
CA ARG A 130 -33.99 21.31 16.71
C ARG A 130 -34.26 21.15 15.20
N ALA A 131 -34.07 22.20 14.42
CA ALA A 131 -34.36 22.16 12.98
C ALA A 131 -33.36 21.25 12.25
N ALA A 132 -32.08 21.32 12.61
CA ALA A 132 -31.03 20.45 12.09
C ALA A 132 -31.19 19.00 12.55
N PHE A 133 -31.69 18.76 13.77
CA PHE A 133 -32.05 17.43 14.24
C PHE A 133 -33.19 16.84 13.41
N ASP A 134 -34.33 17.53 13.36
CA ASP A 134 -35.56 17.09 12.69
C ASP A 134 -35.31 16.83 11.19
N ALA A 135 -34.54 17.70 10.53
CA ALA A 135 -34.24 17.57 9.10
C ALA A 135 -33.49 16.26 8.73
N VAL A 136 -32.72 15.68 9.66
CA VAL A 136 -31.98 14.43 9.45
C VAL A 136 -32.75 13.23 10.03
N HIS A 137 -33.33 13.41 11.21
CA HIS A 137 -34.03 12.37 11.96
C HIS A 137 -35.40 12.02 11.35
N ASP A 138 -36.25 13.01 11.08
CA ASP A 138 -37.67 12.79 10.78
C ASP A 138 -37.92 12.03 9.48
N PRO A 139 -37.20 12.27 8.37
CA PRO A 139 -37.39 11.48 7.15
C PRO A 139 -37.21 9.98 7.37
N LYS A 140 -36.32 9.58 8.28
CA LYS A 140 -36.16 8.19 8.70
C LYS A 140 -37.24 7.80 9.70
N ALA A 141 -37.25 8.40 10.89
CA ALA A 141 -38.07 7.95 12.00
C ALA A 141 -39.57 8.24 11.81
N VAL A 142 -39.94 9.51 11.65
CA VAL A 142 -41.33 9.92 11.46
C VAL A 142 -41.88 9.32 10.17
N GLY A 143 -41.10 9.35 9.08
CA GLY A 143 -41.50 8.74 7.81
C GLY A 143 -41.81 7.25 7.92
N ALA A 144 -40.94 6.47 8.57
CA ALA A 144 -41.18 5.04 8.76
C ALA A 144 -42.36 4.76 9.71
N TYR A 145 -42.52 5.56 10.76
CA TYR A 145 -43.67 5.47 11.66
C TYR A 145 -45.00 5.70 10.93
N LEU A 146 -45.07 6.73 10.08
CA LEU A 146 -46.27 7.04 9.32
C LEU A 146 -46.57 5.96 8.27
N LEU A 147 -45.55 5.43 7.60
CA LEU A 147 -45.73 4.27 6.73
C LEU A 147 -46.27 3.05 7.48
N ASP A 148 -45.71 2.73 8.65
CA ASP A 148 -46.22 1.64 9.51
C ASP A 148 -47.68 1.88 9.92
N LYS A 149 -48.01 3.11 10.32
CA LYS A 149 -49.36 3.49 10.76
C LYS A 149 -50.39 3.36 9.64
N HIS A 150 -50.12 3.94 8.47
CA HIS A 150 -51.10 4.04 7.38
C HIS A 150 -51.18 2.79 6.49
N LEU A 151 -50.13 1.95 6.49
CA LEU A 151 -50.05 0.74 5.68
C LEU A 151 -50.12 -0.54 6.54
N ARG A 152 -50.55 -0.41 7.80
CA ARG A 152 -50.65 -1.53 8.75
C ARG A 152 -51.54 -2.66 8.23
N ASP A 153 -52.67 -2.28 7.65
CA ASP A 153 -53.70 -3.21 7.17
C ASP A 153 -53.51 -3.63 5.70
N GLU A 154 -52.46 -3.12 5.04
CA GLU A 154 -52.12 -3.52 3.67
C GLU A 154 -51.49 -4.93 3.67
N PRO A 155 -51.73 -5.75 2.63
CA PRO A 155 -51.27 -7.14 2.58
C PRO A 155 -49.80 -7.21 2.10
N LEU A 156 -48.91 -6.56 2.83
CA LEU A 156 -47.48 -6.46 2.53
C LEU A 156 -46.81 -7.83 2.65
N ASP A 157 -45.96 -8.15 1.68
CA ASP A 157 -45.00 -9.25 1.72
C ASP A 157 -43.64 -8.74 2.26
N HIS A 158 -43.32 -7.46 2.04
CA HIS A 158 -42.05 -6.85 2.43
C HIS A 158 -42.23 -5.47 3.07
N PHE A 159 -41.53 -5.20 4.16
CA PHE A 159 -41.41 -3.86 4.75
C PHE A 159 -39.95 -3.63 5.12
N VAL A 160 -39.21 -2.95 4.24
CA VAL A 160 -37.75 -2.94 4.24
C VAL A 160 -37.29 -1.55 4.59
N LEU A 161 -36.50 -1.46 5.65
CA LEU A 161 -35.99 -0.21 6.16
C LEU A 161 -34.49 -0.16 5.83
N PHE A 162 -34.08 0.82 5.03
CA PHE A 162 -32.67 1.06 4.77
C PHE A 162 -32.11 1.88 5.93
N ALA A 163 -31.67 1.17 6.96
CA ALA A 163 -30.98 1.73 8.10
C ALA A 163 -29.48 1.88 7.78
N SER A 164 -28.69 2.17 8.80
CA SER A 164 -27.26 2.39 8.66
C SER A 164 -26.58 1.89 9.89
N VAL A 165 -25.40 1.32 9.72
CA VAL A 165 -24.56 0.84 10.81
C VAL A 165 -24.31 1.92 11.88
N ALA A 166 -24.49 3.21 11.56
CA ALA A 166 -24.48 4.32 12.50
C ALA A 166 -25.45 4.17 13.71
N SER A 167 -26.53 3.39 13.60
CA SER A 167 -27.42 3.09 14.74
C SER A 167 -26.77 2.17 15.79
N LEU A 168 -25.85 1.32 15.35
CA LEU A 168 -25.14 0.33 16.16
C LEU A 168 -23.74 0.81 16.55
N LEU A 169 -23.14 1.63 15.69
CA LEU A 169 -21.78 2.12 15.75
C LEU A 169 -21.84 3.66 15.69
N THR A 170 -21.96 4.30 16.86
CA THR A 170 -22.18 5.74 16.92
C THR A 170 -21.03 6.50 16.26
N THR A 171 -21.36 7.37 15.30
CA THR A 171 -20.40 8.16 14.52
C THR A 171 -20.42 9.62 14.99
N ALA A 172 -19.24 10.20 15.20
CA ALA A 172 -19.10 11.61 15.63
C ALA A 172 -19.82 12.56 14.66
N GLY A 173 -20.67 13.44 15.19
CA GLY A 173 -21.48 14.38 14.39
C GLY A 173 -22.75 13.80 13.77
N GLN A 174 -23.02 12.50 13.91
CA GLN A 174 -24.18 11.85 13.27
C GLN A 174 -25.25 11.41 14.27
N THR A 175 -25.36 12.07 15.43
CA THR A 175 -26.27 11.65 16.51
C THR A 175 -27.74 11.63 16.09
N ASN A 176 -28.21 12.66 15.37
CA ASN A 176 -29.56 12.71 14.78
C ASN A 176 -29.80 11.60 13.75
N TYR A 177 -28.80 11.31 12.91
CA TYR A 177 -28.86 10.24 11.93
C TYR A 177 -28.89 8.86 12.58
N ALA A 178 -28.01 8.62 13.55
CA ALA A 178 -27.95 7.39 14.35
C ALA A 178 -29.29 7.15 15.07
N ALA A 179 -29.87 8.17 15.70
CA ALA A 179 -31.17 8.09 16.35
C ALA A 179 -32.29 7.72 15.36
N GLY A 180 -32.30 8.34 14.18
CA GLY A 180 -33.27 8.02 13.13
C GLY A 180 -33.17 6.58 12.64
N ASN A 181 -31.94 6.05 12.46
CA ASN A 181 -31.72 4.66 12.06
C ASN A 181 -32.06 3.68 13.19
N ALA A 182 -31.71 3.98 14.45
CA ALA A 182 -32.07 3.14 15.59
C ALA A 182 -33.59 3.01 15.76
N PHE A 183 -34.36 4.05 15.40
CA PHE A 183 -35.82 3.96 15.33
C PHE A 183 -36.28 2.97 14.25
N LEU A 184 -35.63 2.95 13.08
CA LEU A 184 -35.95 1.98 12.03
C LEU A 184 -35.73 0.55 12.52
N ASP A 185 -34.61 0.31 13.20
CA ASP A 185 -34.28 -1.00 13.76
C ASP A 185 -35.34 -1.45 14.76
N ALA A 186 -35.67 -0.58 15.73
CA ALA A 186 -36.71 -0.86 16.72
C ALA A 186 -38.09 -1.09 16.09
N LEU A 187 -38.44 -0.33 15.04
CA LEU A 187 -39.69 -0.51 14.31
C LEU A 187 -39.75 -1.87 13.61
N ALA A 188 -38.65 -2.32 13.00
CA ALA A 188 -38.61 -3.62 12.35
C ALA A 188 -38.81 -4.78 13.36
N HIS A 189 -38.13 -4.70 14.50
CA HIS A 189 -38.31 -5.67 15.60
C HIS A 189 -39.76 -5.67 16.12
N ARG A 190 -40.36 -4.49 16.33
CA ARG A 190 -41.76 -4.37 16.78
C ARG A 190 -42.73 -4.99 15.78
N ARG A 191 -42.63 -4.64 14.49
CA ARG A 191 -43.51 -5.18 13.44
C ARG A 191 -43.43 -6.70 13.38
N ARG A 192 -42.22 -7.27 13.44
CA ARG A 192 -42.02 -8.73 13.47
C ARG A 192 -42.63 -9.38 14.70
N ALA A 193 -42.50 -8.76 15.88
CA ALA A 193 -43.14 -9.24 17.10
C ALA A 193 -44.69 -9.24 17.01
N GLU A 194 -45.26 -8.34 16.21
CA GLU A 194 -46.70 -8.28 15.90
C GLU A 194 -47.10 -9.23 14.74
N GLY A 195 -46.18 -10.03 14.20
CA GLY A 195 -46.43 -10.96 13.09
C GLY A 195 -46.50 -10.29 11.71
N LEU A 196 -46.11 -9.01 11.61
CA LEU A 196 -46.04 -8.25 10.36
C LEU A 196 -44.64 -8.35 9.74
N PRO A 197 -44.50 -8.33 8.40
CA PRO A 197 -43.20 -8.33 7.77
C PRO A 197 -42.45 -7.05 8.12
N ALA A 198 -41.17 -7.19 8.45
CA ALA A 198 -40.20 -6.11 8.48
C ALA A 198 -38.76 -6.62 8.40
N LEU A 199 -37.88 -5.83 7.79
CA LEU A 199 -36.44 -6.07 7.77
C LEU A 199 -35.71 -4.72 7.77
N SER A 200 -34.94 -4.47 8.83
CA SER A 200 -33.97 -3.37 8.85
C SER A 200 -32.63 -3.85 8.31
N LEU A 201 -32.05 -3.09 7.37
CA LEU A 201 -30.73 -3.36 6.78
C LEU A 201 -29.78 -2.24 7.19
N ASP A 202 -28.89 -2.54 8.12
CA ASP A 202 -27.88 -1.61 8.62
C ASP A 202 -26.65 -1.61 7.71
N TRP A 203 -26.69 -0.71 6.74
CA TRP A 203 -25.63 -0.58 5.76
C TRP A 203 -24.40 0.15 6.32
N GLY A 204 -23.23 -0.42 6.02
CA GLY A 204 -21.95 0.30 6.01
C GLY A 204 -21.85 1.30 4.85
N PRO A 205 -20.67 1.89 4.63
CA PRO A 205 -20.49 2.88 3.58
C PRO A 205 -20.71 2.27 2.18
N TRP A 206 -21.29 3.04 1.26
CA TRP A 206 -21.48 2.65 -0.15
C TRP A 206 -20.54 3.46 -1.04
N ALA A 207 -19.99 2.83 -2.07
CA ALA A 207 -19.16 3.48 -3.09
C ALA A 207 -20.00 4.29 -4.11
N THR A 208 -21.24 4.64 -3.75
CA THR A 208 -22.10 5.53 -4.51
C THR A 208 -23.07 6.29 -3.61
N GLY A 209 -23.74 7.31 -4.13
CA GLY A 209 -24.73 8.08 -3.39
C GLY A 209 -24.07 9.09 -2.45
N MET A 210 -24.57 9.19 -1.22
CA MET A 210 -24.18 10.30 -0.32
C MET A 210 -22.67 10.36 -0.03
N ILE A 211 -21.99 9.22 0.04
CA ILE A 211 -20.54 9.16 0.33
C ILE A 211 -19.72 9.55 -0.90
N GLU A 212 -20.10 9.10 -2.10
CA GLU A 212 -19.47 9.50 -3.37
C GLU A 212 -19.71 10.99 -3.67
N GLU A 213 -20.95 11.48 -3.50
CA GLU A 213 -21.32 12.89 -3.71
C GLU A 213 -20.59 13.85 -2.75
N LEU A 214 -20.14 13.35 -1.59
CA LEU A 214 -19.35 14.10 -0.62
C LEU A 214 -17.83 13.82 -0.73
N GLY A 215 -17.38 12.95 -1.65
CA GLY A 215 -15.96 12.61 -1.82
C GLY A 215 -15.36 11.81 -0.64
N LEU A 216 -16.18 11.08 0.11
CA LEU A 216 -15.78 10.45 1.38
C LEU A 216 -15.43 8.96 1.27
N VAL A 217 -15.36 8.39 0.06
CA VAL A 217 -15.09 6.94 -0.13
C VAL A 217 -13.74 6.56 0.47
N GLU A 218 -12.69 7.31 0.14
CA GLU A 218 -11.35 7.13 0.71
C GLU A 218 -11.30 7.49 2.20
N HIS A 219 -12.05 8.52 2.63
CA HIS A 219 -12.15 8.88 4.04
C HIS A 219 -12.70 7.72 4.89
N TYR A 220 -13.73 7.01 4.44
CA TYR A 220 -14.26 5.84 5.16
C TYR A 220 -13.25 4.68 5.18
N LEU A 221 -12.49 4.48 4.11
CA LEU A 221 -11.47 3.44 4.06
C LEU A 221 -10.31 3.73 5.02
N HIS A 222 -9.68 4.89 4.88
CA HIS A 222 -8.43 5.24 5.59
C HIS A 222 -8.66 5.83 6.97
N SER A 223 -9.76 6.57 7.18
CA SER A 223 -10.05 7.16 8.48
C SER A 223 -11.02 6.35 9.32
N ARG A 224 -11.86 5.47 8.74
CA ARG A 224 -12.84 4.66 9.51
C ARG A 224 -12.55 3.16 9.48
N GLY A 225 -11.55 2.71 8.73
CA GLY A 225 -11.20 1.30 8.60
C GLY A 225 -12.29 0.44 7.93
N MET A 226 -13.25 1.08 7.26
CA MET A 226 -14.37 0.41 6.60
C MET A 226 -14.29 0.59 5.09
N SER A 227 -14.33 -0.50 4.35
CA SER A 227 -14.43 -0.42 2.89
C SER A 227 -15.86 -0.14 2.45
N SER A 228 -15.98 0.58 1.36
CA SER A 228 -17.27 0.92 0.76
C SER A 228 -17.81 -0.23 -0.07
N LEU A 229 -19.10 -0.58 0.10
CA LEU A 229 -19.78 -1.56 -0.73
C LEU A 229 -20.04 -1.00 -2.13
N THR A 230 -19.70 -1.77 -3.16
CA THR A 230 -20.06 -1.43 -4.53
C THR A 230 -21.58 -1.58 -4.76
N PRO A 231 -22.18 -0.80 -5.68
CA PRO A 231 -23.60 -0.87 -5.99
C PRO A 231 -24.12 -2.29 -6.28
N ASP A 232 -23.38 -3.06 -7.08
CA ASP A 232 -23.78 -4.40 -7.51
C ASP A 232 -23.75 -5.41 -6.36
N VAL A 233 -22.74 -5.32 -5.49
CA VAL A 233 -22.63 -6.17 -4.30
C VAL A 233 -23.77 -5.86 -3.33
N GLY A 234 -24.03 -4.60 -3.04
CA GLY A 234 -25.09 -4.22 -2.11
C GLY A 234 -26.49 -4.61 -2.61
N MET A 235 -26.78 -4.47 -3.91
CA MET A 235 -28.03 -4.95 -4.49
C MET A 235 -28.13 -6.48 -4.49
N SER A 236 -27.02 -7.20 -4.72
CA SER A 236 -26.98 -8.65 -4.59
C SER A 236 -27.29 -9.12 -3.16
N VAL A 237 -26.87 -8.36 -2.15
CA VAL A 237 -27.24 -8.63 -0.75
C VAL A 237 -28.74 -8.43 -0.55
N VAL A 238 -29.31 -7.31 -1.00
CA VAL A 238 -30.77 -7.06 -0.94
C VAL A 238 -31.55 -8.24 -1.53
N GLU A 239 -31.17 -8.69 -2.73
CA GLU A 239 -31.85 -9.81 -3.39
C GLU A 239 -31.82 -11.12 -2.60
N ARG A 240 -30.78 -11.32 -1.77
CA ARG A 240 -30.57 -12.51 -0.95
C ARG A 240 -31.23 -12.40 0.42
N VAL A 241 -31.39 -11.21 0.99
CA VAL A 241 -31.83 -11.09 2.40
C VAL A 241 -33.32 -10.81 2.58
N LEU A 242 -34.01 -10.29 1.55
CA LEU A 242 -35.41 -9.86 1.64
C LEU A 242 -36.43 -10.93 2.02
N GLY A 243 -36.10 -12.21 1.82
CA GLY A 243 -36.93 -13.35 2.19
C GLY A 243 -36.57 -14.01 3.52
N GLN A 244 -35.59 -13.47 4.25
CA GLN A 244 -35.14 -14.08 5.50
C GLN A 244 -36.11 -13.78 6.65
N ASP A 245 -36.20 -14.73 7.58
CA ASP A 245 -36.94 -14.56 8.82
C ASP A 245 -36.07 -13.88 9.88
N ARG A 246 -35.63 -12.66 9.56
CA ARG A 246 -34.83 -11.79 10.42
C ARG A 246 -35.46 -10.40 10.45
N ALA A 247 -35.44 -9.78 11.63
CA ALA A 247 -35.93 -8.41 11.80
C ALA A 247 -34.87 -7.37 11.42
N GLN A 248 -33.58 -7.70 11.58
CA GLN A 248 -32.46 -6.79 11.38
C GLN A 248 -31.22 -7.55 10.89
N LEU A 249 -30.47 -6.95 9.97
CA LEU A 249 -29.19 -7.46 9.48
C LEU A 249 -28.19 -6.32 9.29
N VAL A 250 -26.94 -6.55 9.71
CA VAL A 250 -25.84 -5.62 9.50
C VAL A 250 -25.05 -6.04 8.26
N VAL A 251 -24.79 -5.08 7.38
CA VAL A 251 -24.03 -5.30 6.14
C VAL A 251 -22.93 -4.23 6.06
N ALA A 252 -21.77 -4.54 6.63
CA ALA A 252 -20.61 -3.67 6.64
C ALA A 252 -19.32 -4.50 6.51
N THR A 253 -18.28 -3.89 5.93
CA THR A 253 -16.97 -4.52 5.76
C THR A 253 -15.92 -3.68 6.47
N VAL A 254 -15.43 -4.17 7.61
CA VAL A 254 -14.28 -3.59 8.31
C VAL A 254 -13.03 -4.24 7.76
N VAL A 255 -12.18 -3.45 7.11
CA VAL A 255 -10.93 -3.90 6.48
C VAL A 255 -9.70 -3.55 7.30
N ASP A 256 -9.83 -2.57 8.19
CA ASP A 256 -8.80 -2.21 9.17
C ASP A 256 -9.44 -2.04 10.55
N TRP A 257 -9.36 -3.11 11.35
CA TRP A 257 -9.89 -3.13 12.71
C TRP A 257 -9.18 -2.16 13.64
N ARG A 258 -7.91 -1.84 13.41
CA ARG A 258 -7.16 -0.88 14.22
C ARG A 258 -7.73 0.51 14.01
N THR A 259 -7.85 0.93 12.75
CA THR A 259 -8.43 2.23 12.39
C THR A 259 -9.89 2.33 12.81
N PHE A 260 -10.66 1.26 12.63
CA PHE A 260 -12.07 1.24 13.03
C PHE A 260 -12.26 1.35 14.56
N LEU A 261 -11.48 0.60 15.35
CA LEU A 261 -11.58 0.63 16.82
C LEU A 261 -11.03 1.92 17.43
N ALA A 262 -10.12 2.62 16.75
CA ALA A 262 -9.53 3.88 17.24
C ALA A 262 -10.55 5.03 17.43
N TRP A 263 -11.78 4.87 16.94
CA TRP A 263 -12.87 5.83 17.14
C TRP A 263 -13.64 5.67 18.45
N TYR A 264 -13.40 4.58 19.17
CA TYR A 264 -14.15 4.25 20.36
C TYR A 264 -13.21 4.09 21.56
N ASP A 265 -13.56 4.71 22.69
CA ASP A 265 -12.79 4.60 23.93
C ASP A 265 -12.73 3.14 24.43
N ALA A 266 -13.74 2.34 24.10
CA ALA A 266 -13.78 0.89 24.25
C ALA A 266 -14.50 0.29 23.03
N PRO A 267 -14.21 -0.96 22.63
CA PRO A 267 -14.91 -1.61 21.53
C PRO A 267 -16.44 -1.51 21.72
N PRO A 268 -17.19 -1.11 20.69
CA PRO A 268 -18.65 -1.08 20.76
C PRO A 268 -19.19 -2.42 21.23
N ALA A 269 -20.25 -2.43 22.04
CA ALA A 269 -20.79 -3.67 22.63
C ALA A 269 -21.02 -4.78 21.59
N LEU A 270 -21.57 -4.43 20.42
CA LEU A 270 -21.75 -5.36 19.30
C LEU A 270 -20.42 -5.98 18.84
N VAL A 271 -19.35 -5.20 18.78
CA VAL A 271 -18.01 -5.66 18.36
C VAL A 271 -17.38 -6.53 19.45
N ALA A 272 -17.56 -6.16 20.73
CA ALA A 272 -17.12 -6.97 21.86
C ALA A 272 -17.86 -8.32 21.90
N ASP A 273 -19.18 -8.31 21.67
CA ASP A 273 -20.01 -9.52 21.62
C ASP A 273 -19.64 -10.40 20.42
N LEU A 274 -19.37 -9.81 19.25
CA LEU A 274 -18.88 -10.53 18.07
C LEU A 274 -17.49 -11.13 18.31
N ALA A 275 -16.59 -10.39 18.98
CA ALA A 275 -15.26 -10.89 19.35
C ALA A 275 -15.35 -12.02 20.38
N ALA A 276 -16.24 -11.91 21.38
CA ALA A 276 -16.49 -12.95 22.36
C ALA A 276 -17.16 -14.19 21.74
N ALA A 277 -18.07 -14.01 20.79
CA ALA A 277 -18.69 -15.09 20.02
C ALA A 277 -17.70 -15.76 19.06
N ALA A 278 -16.72 -15.01 18.53
CA ALA A 278 -15.60 -15.56 17.79
C ALA A 278 -14.58 -16.28 18.69
N GLN A 279 -14.57 -15.99 20.00
CA GLN A 279 -13.68 -16.57 21.01
C GLN A 279 -14.27 -17.79 21.78
N ALA A 280 -15.31 -18.46 21.27
CA ALA A 280 -15.83 -19.69 21.89
C ALA A 280 -15.52 -20.97 21.09
N PRO A 281 -15.14 -22.08 21.77
CA PRO A 281 -14.10 -22.21 22.78
C PRO A 281 -12.74 -22.52 22.13
N ALA A 282 -11.66 -22.20 22.84
CA ALA A 282 -10.38 -22.87 22.60
C ALA A 282 -10.62 -24.39 22.59
N ASP A 283 -10.22 -25.03 21.49
CA ASP A 283 -10.28 -26.48 21.34
C ASP A 283 -9.68 -27.13 22.58
N SER A 284 -10.52 -27.92 23.23
CA SER A 284 -10.13 -28.80 24.31
C SER A 284 -9.19 -29.86 23.76
N GLY A 285 -7.88 -29.69 24.01
CA GLY A 285 -6.90 -30.77 24.02
C GLY A 285 -6.40 -31.23 22.64
N GLY A 286 -5.23 -30.71 22.25
CA GLY A 286 -4.39 -31.18 21.15
C GLY A 286 -4.11 -30.07 20.15
N GLY A 287 -2.89 -29.53 20.09
CA GLY A 287 -2.52 -28.58 19.03
C GLY A 287 -2.58 -29.23 17.65
N PHE A 288 -2.60 -28.44 16.55
CA PHE A 288 -2.56 -28.97 15.18
C PHE A 288 -1.48 -30.05 15.00
N LEU A 289 -0.31 -29.86 15.62
CA LEU A 289 0.79 -30.84 15.63
C LEU A 289 0.46 -32.15 16.34
N ASP A 290 -0.38 -32.14 17.38
CA ASP A 290 -0.80 -33.34 18.08
C ASP A 290 -1.83 -34.12 17.25
N THR A 291 -2.75 -33.43 16.59
CA THR A 291 -3.68 -34.03 15.62
C THR A 291 -2.91 -34.60 14.42
N PHE A 292 -1.92 -33.86 13.90
CA PHE A 292 -1.06 -34.31 12.80
C PHE A 292 -0.24 -35.56 13.19
N ARG A 293 0.36 -35.58 14.40
CA ARG A 293 1.09 -36.76 14.91
C ARG A 293 0.20 -37.99 15.06
N ALA A 294 -1.04 -37.82 15.51
CA ALA A 294 -1.98 -38.91 15.73
C ALA A 294 -2.64 -39.45 14.44
N ALA A 295 -2.68 -38.65 13.38
CA ALA A 295 -3.27 -39.00 12.08
C ALA A 295 -2.38 -39.94 11.24
N ASP A 296 -2.99 -40.74 10.36
CA ASP A 296 -2.28 -41.53 9.36
C ASP A 296 -1.80 -40.69 8.16
N GLY A 297 -1.03 -41.27 7.24
CA GLY A 297 -0.40 -40.53 6.14
C GLY A 297 -1.38 -39.84 5.18
N GLU A 298 -2.56 -40.41 4.94
CA GLU A 298 -3.57 -39.82 4.06
C GLU A 298 -4.34 -38.70 4.78
N GLN A 299 -4.66 -38.92 6.05
CA GLN A 299 -5.28 -37.90 6.91
C GLN A 299 -4.34 -36.71 7.15
N ARG A 300 -3.03 -36.93 7.32
CA ARG A 300 -2.02 -35.86 7.45
C ARG A 300 -1.99 -34.95 6.24
N ARG A 301 -2.00 -35.51 5.02
CA ARG A 301 -2.04 -34.72 3.77
C ARG A 301 -3.32 -33.91 3.66
N ALA A 302 -4.47 -34.52 3.94
CA ALA A 302 -5.76 -33.82 3.93
C ALA A 302 -5.80 -32.67 4.95
N LEU A 303 -5.28 -32.89 6.17
CA LEU A 303 -5.21 -31.86 7.22
C LEU A 303 -4.34 -30.68 6.81
N VAL A 304 -3.15 -30.93 6.26
CA VAL A 304 -2.24 -29.88 5.77
C VAL A 304 -2.88 -29.13 4.60
N ALA A 305 -3.45 -29.83 3.62
CA ALA A 305 -4.09 -29.22 2.47
C ALA A 305 -5.29 -28.32 2.87
N GLU A 306 -6.16 -28.79 3.77
CA GLU A 306 -7.31 -28.01 4.25
C GLU A 306 -6.85 -26.74 4.98
N ARG A 307 -5.88 -26.88 5.89
CA ARG A 307 -5.36 -25.75 6.67
C ARG A 307 -4.61 -24.75 5.82
N PHE A 308 -3.73 -25.24 4.94
CA PHE A 308 -2.98 -24.38 4.02
C PHE A 308 -3.91 -23.63 3.06
N THR A 309 -4.95 -24.28 2.52
CA THR A 309 -5.94 -23.63 1.64
C THR A 309 -6.69 -22.52 2.37
N ARG A 310 -7.08 -22.73 3.65
CA ARG A 310 -7.72 -21.68 4.47
C ARG A 310 -6.79 -20.51 4.76
N LEU A 311 -5.52 -20.81 5.06
CA LEU A 311 -4.50 -19.80 5.29
C LEU A 311 -4.32 -18.92 4.05
N VAL A 312 -4.14 -19.55 2.88
CA VAL A 312 -4.02 -18.88 1.59
C VAL A 312 -5.26 -18.02 1.31
N ALA A 313 -6.47 -18.58 1.48
CA ALA A 313 -7.72 -17.87 1.28
C ALA A 313 -7.83 -16.62 2.18
N ALA A 314 -7.38 -16.72 3.43
CA ALA A 314 -7.36 -15.60 4.36
C ALA A 314 -6.38 -14.49 3.95
N VAL A 315 -5.19 -14.85 3.45
CA VAL A 315 -4.20 -13.87 2.97
C VAL A 315 -4.66 -13.20 1.67
N LEU A 316 -5.12 -14.00 0.71
CA LEU A 316 -5.61 -13.52 -0.58
C LEU A 316 -7.00 -12.89 -0.52
N ARG A 317 -7.62 -12.86 0.66
CA ARG A 317 -8.97 -12.31 0.89
C ARG A 317 -10.01 -12.88 -0.09
N THR A 318 -9.83 -14.15 -0.44
CA THR A 318 -10.60 -14.87 -1.46
C THR A 318 -11.36 -16.02 -0.78
N PRO A 319 -12.62 -16.32 -1.16
CA PRO A 319 -13.34 -17.46 -0.62
C PRO A 319 -12.58 -18.77 -0.80
N VAL A 320 -12.57 -19.64 0.22
CA VAL A 320 -11.87 -20.94 0.18
C VAL A 320 -12.30 -21.78 -1.04
N GLN A 321 -13.55 -21.65 -1.48
CA GLN A 321 -14.09 -22.39 -2.62
C GLN A 321 -13.53 -21.93 -3.97
N GLU A 322 -12.94 -20.74 -4.04
CA GLU A 322 -12.30 -20.19 -5.25
C GLU A 322 -10.81 -20.58 -5.35
N ILE A 323 -10.24 -21.20 -4.31
CA ILE A 323 -8.88 -21.73 -4.34
C ILE A 323 -8.90 -23.10 -5.02
N ASP A 324 -8.51 -23.16 -6.30
CA ASP A 324 -8.34 -24.41 -7.03
C ASP A 324 -7.04 -25.11 -6.61
N PRO A 325 -7.08 -26.34 -6.06
CA PRO A 325 -5.87 -27.11 -5.74
C PRO A 325 -4.95 -27.35 -6.94
N ALA A 326 -5.50 -27.38 -8.17
CA ALA A 326 -4.73 -27.53 -9.40
C ALA A 326 -4.24 -26.18 -9.98
N GLY A 327 -4.74 -25.06 -9.45
CA GLY A 327 -4.37 -23.72 -9.87
C GLY A 327 -3.18 -23.17 -9.09
N GLY A 328 -2.43 -22.27 -9.72
CA GLY A 328 -1.38 -21.48 -9.05
C GLY A 328 -1.94 -20.22 -8.40
N LEU A 329 -1.29 -19.74 -7.33
CA LEU A 329 -1.74 -18.58 -6.56
C LEU A 329 -1.65 -17.23 -7.30
N GLY A 330 -0.80 -17.14 -8.34
CA GLY A 330 -0.63 -15.91 -9.12
C GLY A 330 -1.91 -15.45 -9.82
N ALA A 331 -2.79 -16.38 -10.23
CA ALA A 331 -4.06 -16.04 -10.87
C ALA A 331 -5.05 -15.36 -9.90
N LEU A 332 -4.82 -15.49 -8.60
CA LEU A 332 -5.62 -14.91 -7.52
C LEU A 332 -5.01 -13.61 -6.96
N GLY A 333 -4.03 -13.03 -7.65
CA GLY A 333 -3.40 -11.77 -7.27
C GLY A 333 -2.30 -11.89 -6.21
N LEU A 334 -1.70 -13.07 -6.02
CA LEU A 334 -0.56 -13.21 -5.12
C LEU A 334 0.66 -12.43 -5.66
N ASP A 335 1.07 -11.39 -4.94
CA ASP A 335 2.31 -10.65 -5.16
C ASP A 335 3.41 -11.06 -4.14
N SER A 336 4.59 -10.42 -4.20
CA SER A 336 5.69 -10.72 -3.28
C SER A 336 5.40 -10.40 -1.82
N LEU A 337 4.56 -9.40 -1.53
CA LEU A 337 4.22 -9.03 -0.16
C LEU A 337 3.24 -10.03 0.44
N LEU A 338 2.20 -10.41 -0.31
CA LEU A 338 1.25 -11.45 0.07
C LEU A 338 1.94 -12.82 0.16
N ALA A 339 2.90 -13.11 -0.73
CA ALA A 339 3.69 -14.35 -0.64
C ALA A 339 4.51 -14.41 0.66
N MET A 340 5.11 -13.29 1.07
CA MET A 340 5.79 -13.19 2.36
C MET A 340 4.81 -13.36 3.53
N GLU A 341 3.60 -12.82 3.44
CA GLU A 341 2.56 -13.01 4.45
C GLU A 341 2.11 -14.49 4.54
N VAL A 342 1.89 -15.15 3.39
CA VAL A 342 1.60 -16.60 3.33
C VAL A 342 2.74 -17.40 3.96
N ARG A 343 4.00 -17.10 3.62
CA ARG A 343 5.17 -17.76 4.19
C ARG A 343 5.25 -17.58 5.70
N ALA A 344 5.06 -16.36 6.20
CA ALA A 344 5.10 -16.05 7.64
C ALA A 344 3.98 -16.76 8.41
N LYS A 345 2.74 -16.75 7.89
CA LYS A 345 1.62 -17.47 8.50
C LYS A 345 1.79 -18.98 8.46
N ALA A 346 2.34 -19.52 7.36
CA ALA A 346 2.61 -20.94 7.24
C ALA A 346 3.68 -21.38 8.25
N GLN A 347 4.74 -20.60 8.41
CA GLN A 347 5.76 -20.84 9.43
C GLN A 347 5.15 -20.80 10.85
N ALA A 348 4.22 -19.87 11.12
CA ALA A 348 3.56 -19.76 12.42
C ALA A 348 2.61 -20.93 12.71
N GLU A 349 1.83 -21.39 11.72
CA GLU A 349 0.83 -22.45 11.89
C GLU A 349 1.45 -23.86 11.85
N PHE A 350 2.41 -24.10 10.95
CA PHE A 350 2.99 -25.43 10.70
C PHE A 350 4.40 -25.60 11.29
N GLY A 351 5.08 -24.50 11.66
CA GLY A 351 6.50 -24.55 12.06
C GLY A 351 7.47 -24.77 10.91
N VAL A 352 7.00 -24.68 9.66
CA VAL A 352 7.74 -24.84 8.41
C VAL A 352 7.36 -23.71 7.45
N ALA A 353 8.36 -23.10 6.81
CA ALA A 353 8.18 -22.05 5.82
C ALA A 353 8.23 -22.63 4.42
N LEU A 354 7.30 -22.22 3.54
CA LEU A 354 7.41 -22.50 2.11
C LEU A 354 8.37 -21.52 1.44
N PRO A 355 9.18 -21.97 0.47
CA PRO A 355 9.94 -21.07 -0.38
C PRO A 355 9.01 -20.11 -1.13
N VAL A 356 9.31 -18.82 -1.07
CA VAL A 356 8.70 -17.74 -1.84
C VAL A 356 8.80 -18.02 -3.34
N VAL A 357 9.91 -18.64 -3.79
CA VAL A 357 10.03 -19.13 -5.16
C VAL A 357 8.87 -20.07 -5.49
N ALA A 358 8.56 -21.04 -4.62
CA ALA A 358 7.50 -22.00 -4.86
C ALA A 358 6.11 -21.33 -4.89
N LEU A 359 5.88 -20.33 -4.03
CA LEU A 359 4.63 -19.58 -3.97
C LEU A 359 4.39 -18.75 -5.26
N LEU A 360 5.45 -18.16 -5.82
CA LEU A 360 5.39 -17.25 -6.97
C LEU A 360 5.76 -17.89 -8.32
N SER A 361 6.21 -19.15 -8.34
CA SER A 361 6.54 -19.90 -9.55
C SER A 361 5.32 -20.43 -10.31
N GLY A 362 4.10 -20.18 -9.81
CA GLY A 362 2.87 -20.75 -10.35
C GLY A 362 2.65 -22.22 -9.95
N THR A 363 3.32 -22.70 -8.90
CA THR A 363 3.14 -24.05 -8.35
C THR A 363 1.67 -24.23 -7.92
N PRO A 364 1.01 -25.34 -8.28
CA PRO A 364 -0.35 -25.63 -7.83
C PRO A 364 -0.47 -25.63 -6.30
N VAL A 365 -1.60 -25.15 -5.78
CA VAL A 365 -1.84 -25.11 -4.32
C VAL A 365 -1.75 -26.49 -3.68
N GLY A 366 -2.20 -27.54 -4.37
CA GLY A 366 -2.08 -28.93 -3.92
C GLY A 366 -0.62 -29.37 -3.78
N GLU A 367 0.25 -29.02 -4.73
CA GLU A 367 1.68 -29.34 -4.66
C GLU A 367 2.39 -28.55 -3.55
N LEU A 368 1.98 -27.31 -3.31
CA LEU A 368 2.48 -26.51 -2.19
C LEU A 368 2.09 -27.13 -0.84
N ALA A 369 0.85 -27.62 -0.72
CA ALA A 369 0.40 -28.35 0.45
C ALA A 369 1.16 -29.67 0.65
N ASP A 370 1.44 -30.41 -0.42
CA ASP A 370 2.24 -31.65 -0.35
C ASP A 370 3.68 -31.36 0.11
N ARG A 371 4.32 -30.30 -0.39
CA ARG A 371 5.65 -29.88 0.08
C ARG A 371 5.65 -29.50 1.55
N LEU A 372 4.63 -28.76 1.98
CA LEU A 372 4.47 -28.38 3.38
C LEU A 372 4.25 -29.61 4.26
N HIS A 373 3.48 -30.59 3.77
CA HIS A 373 3.28 -31.88 4.44
C HIS A 373 4.60 -32.64 4.59
N ASP A 374 5.38 -32.77 3.52
CA ASP A 374 6.61 -33.56 3.53
C ASP A 374 7.65 -32.94 4.47
N ALA A 375 7.83 -31.63 4.42
CA ALA A 375 8.72 -30.91 5.32
C ALA A 375 8.25 -30.99 6.80
N LEU A 376 6.94 -30.95 7.04
CA LEU A 376 6.38 -31.17 8.38
C LEU A 376 6.58 -32.61 8.86
N ALA A 377 6.45 -33.60 7.97
CA ALA A 377 6.65 -35.01 8.28
C ALA A 377 8.12 -35.31 8.62
N GLU A 378 9.07 -34.76 7.87
CA GLU A 378 10.51 -34.84 8.16
C GLU A 378 10.83 -34.22 9.52
N ARG A 379 10.33 -33.01 9.80
CA ARG A 379 10.54 -32.33 11.08
C ARG A 379 9.99 -33.12 12.27
N VAL A 380 8.84 -33.77 12.12
CA VAL A 380 8.25 -34.62 13.17
C VAL A 380 9.05 -35.92 13.35
N ALA A 381 9.65 -36.46 12.28
CA ALA A 381 10.52 -37.63 12.35
C ALA A 381 11.86 -37.30 13.04
N ASP A 382 12.44 -36.13 12.79
CA ASP A 382 13.74 -35.70 13.34
C ASP A 382 13.68 -35.30 14.82
N GLN A 383 12.52 -34.90 15.36
CA GLN A 383 12.35 -34.63 16.79
C GLN A 383 12.54 -35.87 17.70
N GLY A 384 12.69 -37.07 17.13
CA GLY A 384 13.07 -38.30 17.85
C GLY A 384 14.58 -38.52 17.97
N GLY A 385 15.41 -37.77 17.25
CA GLY A 385 16.87 -37.79 17.34
C GLY A 385 17.37 -36.51 18.02
N GLY A 386 18.08 -36.64 19.14
CA GLY A 386 18.73 -35.49 19.77
C GLY A 386 19.76 -34.88 18.82
N ALA A 387 19.36 -33.88 18.05
CA ALA A 387 20.28 -33.02 17.33
C ALA A 387 21.15 -32.32 18.37
N ASP A 388 22.46 -32.48 18.22
CA ASP A 388 23.50 -31.87 19.03
C ASP A 388 23.36 -30.35 18.88
N THR A 389 22.51 -29.74 19.72
CA THR A 389 22.25 -28.30 19.70
C THR A 389 23.49 -27.64 20.24
N ALA A 390 24.30 -27.07 19.33
CA ALA A 390 25.37 -26.16 19.71
C ALA A 390 24.82 -25.19 20.76
N THR A 391 25.55 -24.99 21.85
CA THR A 391 25.13 -24.09 22.93
C THR A 391 24.99 -22.67 22.39
N VAL A 392 23.75 -22.22 22.17
CA VAL A 392 23.43 -20.87 21.70
C VAL A 392 23.43 -19.91 22.88
N GLU A 393 24.14 -18.80 22.77
CA GLU A 393 24.09 -17.72 23.76
C GLU A 393 22.78 -16.94 23.62
N LEU A 394 22.01 -16.90 24.71
CA LEU A 394 20.71 -16.22 24.78
C LEU A 394 20.73 -15.15 25.88
N PHE A 395 20.08 -14.03 25.60
CA PHE A 395 20.04 -12.84 26.46
C PHE A 395 18.63 -12.60 26.98
N THR A 396 18.46 -12.38 28.28
CA THR A 396 17.15 -12.10 28.88
C THR A 396 17.01 -10.66 29.36
N ASP A 397 18.13 -10.01 29.65
CA ASP A 397 18.21 -8.61 30.03
C ASP A 397 18.03 -7.70 28.80
N GLU A 398 16.94 -6.93 28.78
CA GLU A 398 16.65 -5.93 27.74
C GLU A 398 17.38 -4.59 27.99
N GLY A 399 17.91 -4.42 29.21
CA GLY A 399 18.65 -3.24 29.63
C GLY A 399 20.10 -3.22 29.14
N ASP A 400 20.74 -4.37 29.00
CA ASP A 400 22.13 -4.49 28.53
C ASP A 400 22.34 -5.83 27.78
N HIS A 401 22.55 -5.75 26.46
CA HIS A 401 22.82 -6.93 25.63
C HIS A 401 23.62 -6.58 24.37
N PRO A 402 24.22 -7.56 23.67
CA PRO A 402 24.94 -7.30 22.43
C PRO A 402 24.05 -6.72 21.31
N LEU A 403 24.71 -6.13 20.31
CA LEU A 403 24.07 -5.69 19.07
C LEU A 403 23.71 -6.89 18.19
N THR A 404 22.64 -6.76 17.42
CA THR A 404 22.38 -7.65 16.27
C THR A 404 23.46 -7.47 15.20
N GLN A 405 23.65 -8.43 14.30
CA GLN A 405 24.70 -8.34 13.27
C GLN A 405 24.58 -7.07 12.42
N ASN A 406 23.35 -6.69 12.05
CA ASN A 406 23.13 -5.51 11.21
C ASN A 406 23.34 -4.20 12.00
N GLN A 407 23.04 -4.17 13.31
CA GLN A 407 23.41 -3.03 14.16
C GLN A 407 24.94 -2.88 14.29
N LYS A 408 25.71 -3.97 14.35
CA LYS A 408 27.19 -3.90 14.40
C LYS A 408 27.78 -3.21 13.18
N ALA A 409 27.22 -3.42 11.99
CA ALA A 409 27.68 -2.71 10.79
C ALA A 409 27.43 -1.20 10.88
N LEU A 410 26.24 -0.78 11.33
CA LEU A 410 25.95 0.65 11.53
C LEU A 410 26.83 1.28 12.61
N TRP A 411 27.10 0.54 13.70
CA TRP A 411 28.06 0.95 14.71
C TRP A 411 29.46 1.14 14.11
N PHE A 412 29.96 0.15 13.36
CA PHE A 412 31.26 0.23 12.70
C PHE A 412 31.37 1.42 11.73
N LEU A 413 30.37 1.62 10.87
CA LEU A 413 30.31 2.75 9.93
C LEU A 413 30.31 4.10 10.66
N LYS A 414 29.61 4.20 11.79
CA LYS A 414 29.63 5.40 12.62
C LYS A 414 31.00 5.66 13.26
N GLN A 415 31.72 4.61 13.67
CA GLN A 415 33.08 4.75 14.19
C GLN A 415 34.09 5.18 13.11
N LEU A 416 33.88 4.78 11.85
CA LEU A 416 34.69 5.25 10.72
C LEU A 416 34.45 6.74 10.39
N ASN A 417 33.22 7.22 10.55
CA ASN A 417 32.87 8.63 10.32
C ASN A 417 32.00 9.18 11.47
N PRO A 418 32.60 9.57 12.62
CA PRO A 418 31.86 10.04 13.78
C PRO A 418 31.02 11.30 13.54
N GLU A 419 31.46 12.16 12.61
CA GLU A 419 30.74 13.38 12.21
C GLU A 419 29.65 13.11 11.15
N GLY A 420 29.58 11.88 10.64
CA GLY A 420 28.62 11.49 9.60
C GLY A 420 27.17 11.52 10.08
N TYR A 421 26.30 12.00 9.19
CA TYR A 421 24.84 12.01 9.32
C TYR A 421 24.14 11.13 8.27
N ALA A 422 24.91 10.34 7.52
CA ALA A 422 24.42 9.52 6.40
C ALA A 422 23.34 8.50 6.81
N TYR A 423 23.32 8.12 8.09
CA TYR A 423 22.36 7.19 8.68
C TYR A 423 21.36 7.89 9.60
N ASN A 424 21.20 9.22 9.47
CA ASN A 424 20.06 9.91 10.05
C ASN A 424 18.87 9.71 9.09
N ILE A 425 17.85 8.98 9.52
CA ILE A 425 16.61 8.82 8.76
C ILE A 425 15.53 9.71 9.36
N GLY A 426 14.63 10.24 8.53
CA GLY A 426 13.65 11.21 9.00
C GLY A 426 13.02 12.00 7.88
N GLY A 427 12.11 12.88 8.24
CA GLY A 427 11.39 13.71 7.30
C GLY A 427 10.72 14.90 7.99
N ALA A 428 10.24 15.82 7.17
CA ALA A 428 9.42 16.93 7.61
C ALA A 428 8.09 16.93 6.87
N VAL A 429 7.01 17.27 7.57
CA VAL A 429 5.67 17.41 6.99
C VAL A 429 5.08 18.74 7.41
N GLU A 430 4.41 19.43 6.49
CA GLU A 430 3.55 20.55 6.79
C GLU A 430 2.14 20.04 7.14
N VAL A 431 1.56 20.59 8.20
CA VAL A 431 0.23 20.28 8.71
C VAL A 431 -0.58 21.57 8.72
N ARG A 432 -1.72 21.56 8.01
CA ARG A 432 -2.66 22.68 7.93
C ARG A 432 -3.80 22.51 8.94
N ALA A 433 -3.45 22.43 10.21
CA ALA A 433 -4.38 22.33 11.32
C ALA A 433 -3.78 23.00 12.56
N ALA A 434 -4.65 23.42 13.49
CA ALA A 434 -4.20 23.89 14.80
C ALA A 434 -3.63 22.72 15.62
N LEU A 435 -2.39 22.89 16.10
CA LEU A 435 -1.70 21.95 16.98
C LEU A 435 -1.42 22.57 18.34
N ASP A 436 -1.54 21.76 19.39
CA ASP A 436 -1.04 22.10 20.73
C ASP A 436 0.36 21.48 20.88
N ALA A 437 1.38 22.34 20.99
CA ALA A 437 2.76 21.90 21.04
C ALA A 437 3.08 21.07 22.29
N GLU A 438 2.49 21.39 23.44
CA GLU A 438 2.78 20.68 24.69
C GLU A 438 2.15 19.29 24.70
N LEU A 439 0.92 19.16 24.19
CA LEU A 439 0.28 17.86 24.01
C LEU A 439 1.02 17.00 22.98
N MET A 440 1.55 17.60 21.91
CA MET A 440 2.35 16.90 20.92
C MET A 440 3.68 16.42 21.52
N PHE A 441 4.37 17.26 22.29
CA PHE A 441 5.58 16.84 23.02
C PHE A 441 5.29 15.75 24.04
N GLU A 442 4.16 15.82 24.74
CA GLU A 442 3.75 14.76 25.66
C GLU A 442 3.47 13.44 24.93
N ALA A 443 2.83 13.50 23.76
CA ALA A 443 2.64 12.33 22.92
C ALA A 443 3.99 11.68 22.52
N VAL A 444 4.98 12.48 22.13
CA VAL A 444 6.33 11.98 21.84
C VAL A 444 7.00 11.36 23.07
N ARG A 445 6.87 11.97 24.26
CA ARG A 445 7.40 11.39 25.51
C ARG A 445 6.80 10.03 25.81
N ARG A 446 5.50 9.87 25.63
CA ARG A 446 4.80 8.57 25.78
C ARG A 446 5.31 7.52 24.81
N LEU A 447 5.58 7.88 23.55
CA LEU A 447 6.18 6.96 22.58
C LEU A 447 7.61 6.57 22.94
N ILE A 448 8.43 7.52 23.38
CA ILE A 448 9.79 7.24 23.85
C ILE A 448 9.75 6.26 25.02
N ALA A 449 8.86 6.48 26.01
CA ALA A 449 8.68 5.56 27.13
C ALA A 449 8.21 4.16 26.70
N ARG A 450 7.31 4.09 25.71
CA ARG A 450 6.72 2.85 25.19
C ARG A 450 7.72 1.99 24.42
N HIS A 451 8.63 2.60 23.67
CA HIS A 451 9.55 1.89 22.77
C HIS A 451 10.98 1.92 23.31
N PRO A 452 11.49 0.81 23.90
CA PRO A 452 12.83 0.71 24.45
C PRO A 452 13.93 1.24 23.53
N ALA A 453 13.87 0.91 22.23
CA ALA A 453 14.86 1.33 21.22
C ALA A 453 15.05 2.86 21.12
N LEU A 454 14.03 3.67 21.42
CA LEU A 454 14.14 5.14 21.42
C LEU A 454 14.91 5.69 22.63
N ARG A 455 15.24 4.83 23.59
CA ARG A 455 15.93 5.11 24.85
C ARG A 455 17.26 4.35 24.96
N THR A 456 17.70 3.74 23.86
CA THR A 456 18.87 2.88 23.78
C THR A 456 20.08 3.67 23.28
N THR A 457 21.20 3.49 23.97
CA THR A 457 22.53 3.98 23.57
C THR A 457 23.46 2.80 23.33
N PHE A 458 24.53 2.99 22.58
CA PHE A 458 25.44 1.92 22.15
C PHE A 458 26.82 2.18 22.70
N HIS A 459 27.42 1.20 23.37
CA HIS A 459 28.66 1.35 24.13
C HIS A 459 29.66 0.27 23.73
N LEU A 460 30.94 0.52 23.99
CA LEU A 460 31.95 -0.54 23.97
C LEU A 460 32.14 -1.10 25.38
N SER A 461 31.89 -2.39 25.57
CA SER A 461 32.16 -3.12 26.83
C SER A 461 33.05 -4.32 26.54
N ASP A 462 34.20 -4.41 27.20
CA ASP A 462 35.19 -5.50 27.00
C ASP A 462 35.57 -5.73 25.53
N GLY A 463 35.68 -4.63 24.76
CA GLY A 463 36.01 -4.68 23.34
C GLY A 463 34.86 -5.15 22.42
N ARG A 464 33.64 -5.31 22.94
CA ARG A 464 32.45 -5.67 22.16
C ARG A 464 31.41 -4.55 22.23
N PRO A 465 30.75 -4.21 21.11
CA PRO A 465 29.65 -3.28 21.16
C PRO A 465 28.45 -3.93 21.87
N VAL A 466 27.85 -3.20 22.80
CA VAL A 466 26.64 -3.54 23.54
C VAL A 466 25.64 -2.41 23.44
N GLN A 467 24.35 -2.73 23.54
CA GLN A 467 23.29 -1.74 23.59
C GLN A 467 22.74 -1.66 25.01
N ARG A 468 22.58 -0.44 25.50
CA ARG A 468 22.10 -0.13 26.85
C ARG A 468 20.84 0.70 26.78
N THR A 469 19.77 0.14 27.32
CA THR A 469 18.47 0.80 27.37
C THR A 469 18.30 1.43 28.74
N ALA A 470 18.12 2.75 28.78
CA ALA A 470 17.85 3.45 30.04
C ALA A 470 16.50 3.02 30.64
N ALA A 471 16.13 3.47 31.85
CA ALA A 471 14.76 3.35 32.38
C ALA A 471 13.90 4.55 31.96
N GLU A 472 14.53 5.72 31.85
CA GLU A 472 13.96 6.97 31.37
C GLU A 472 15.02 7.66 30.50
N ALA A 473 14.59 8.46 29.53
CA ALA A 473 15.48 9.22 28.66
C ALA A 473 14.96 10.65 28.53
N GLU A 474 15.86 11.63 28.56
CA GLU A 474 15.51 13.01 28.25
C GLU A 474 15.30 13.13 26.73
N PRO A 475 14.10 13.55 26.28
CA PRO A 475 13.77 13.59 24.87
C PRO A 475 14.37 14.85 24.20
N ASP A 476 14.92 14.72 23.00
CA ASP A 476 15.40 15.86 22.21
C ASP A 476 14.22 16.52 21.47
N LEU A 477 13.53 17.44 22.15
CA LEU A 477 12.35 18.17 21.67
C LEU A 477 12.64 19.67 21.55
N ALA A 478 12.20 20.32 20.48
CA ALA A 478 12.26 21.78 20.39
C ALA A 478 11.10 22.38 19.59
N LEU A 479 10.67 23.58 19.99
CA LEU A 479 9.71 24.43 19.28
C LEU A 479 10.42 25.63 18.67
N PHE A 480 10.24 25.83 17.36
CA PHE A 480 10.72 27.01 16.64
C PHE A 480 9.53 27.87 16.24
N ASP A 481 9.53 29.13 16.67
CA ASP A 481 8.58 30.11 16.16
C ASP A 481 9.13 30.72 14.87
N VAL A 482 8.51 30.37 13.74
CA VAL A 482 8.94 30.79 12.40
C VAL A 482 7.87 31.58 11.66
N GLU A 483 6.86 32.07 12.39
CA GLU A 483 5.85 32.94 11.85
C GLU A 483 6.49 34.16 11.18
N GLY A 484 6.08 34.43 9.93
CA GLY A 484 6.60 35.54 9.13
C GLY A 484 8.02 35.35 8.55
N GLN A 485 8.68 34.21 8.77
CA GLN A 485 9.96 33.90 8.12
C GLN A 485 9.77 33.41 6.68
N GLU A 486 10.75 33.70 5.83
CA GLU A 486 10.78 33.19 4.45
C GLU A 486 10.99 31.67 4.43
N TRP A 487 10.34 30.99 3.48
CA TRP A 487 10.38 29.52 3.39
C TRP A 487 11.82 28.97 3.36
N GLU A 488 12.73 29.64 2.66
CA GLU A 488 14.12 29.20 2.53
C GLU A 488 14.92 29.27 3.84
N GLU A 489 14.54 30.15 4.78
CA GLU A 489 15.13 30.22 6.11
C GLU A 489 14.65 29.07 7.00
N ILE A 490 13.34 28.79 6.92
CA ILE A 490 12.70 27.65 7.58
C ILE A 490 13.32 26.34 7.08
N ARG A 491 13.39 26.17 5.76
CA ARG A 491 13.97 25.00 5.09
C ARG A 491 15.43 24.77 5.48
N ARG A 492 16.26 25.82 5.49
CA ARG A 492 17.65 25.72 5.97
C ARG A 492 17.75 25.28 7.43
N THR A 493 16.84 25.75 8.27
CA THR A 493 16.77 25.31 9.67
C THR A 493 16.38 23.85 9.79
N ILE A 494 15.34 23.41 9.08
CA ILE A 494 14.92 21.99 9.06
C ILE A 494 16.08 21.08 8.66
N ILE A 495 16.80 21.45 7.58
CA ILE A 495 17.95 20.69 7.08
C ILE A 495 19.07 20.63 8.14
N ARG A 496 19.38 21.76 8.80
CA ARG A 496 20.40 21.80 9.86
C ARG A 496 20.05 20.88 11.02
N GLU A 497 18.80 20.91 11.49
CA GLU A 497 18.35 20.08 12.61
C GLU A 497 18.31 18.58 12.24
N TYR A 498 17.92 18.26 11.00
CA TYR A 498 17.92 16.89 10.48
C TYR A 498 19.34 16.31 10.36
N ARG A 499 20.31 17.10 9.89
CA ARG A 499 21.72 16.69 9.74
C ARG A 499 22.56 16.75 11.00
N ALA A 500 22.04 17.33 12.08
CA ALA A 500 22.82 17.40 13.31
C ALA A 500 23.17 15.97 13.77
N ARG A 501 24.48 15.75 14.01
CA ARG A 501 25.06 14.45 14.34
C ARG A 501 24.41 13.84 15.58
N TYR A 502 24.41 12.51 15.65
CA TYR A 502 24.16 11.75 16.87
C TYR A 502 25.46 11.14 17.38
N ASP A 503 25.77 11.32 18.66
CA ASP A 503 26.72 10.50 19.43
C ASP A 503 25.98 9.26 19.95
N LEU A 504 26.27 8.08 19.39
CA LEU A 504 25.56 6.85 19.71
C LEU A 504 25.72 6.40 21.17
N GLU A 505 26.75 6.87 21.86
CA GLU A 505 27.03 6.52 23.26
C GLU A 505 26.26 7.40 24.25
N ARG A 506 25.82 8.60 23.84
CA ARG A 506 25.39 9.65 24.78
C ARG A 506 24.07 10.31 24.43
N ASP A 507 23.75 10.46 23.15
CA ASP A 507 22.62 11.27 22.71
C ASP A 507 21.31 10.47 22.75
N ALA A 508 20.19 11.19 22.90
CA ALA A 508 18.89 10.68 22.49
C ALA A 508 18.90 10.50 20.97
N LEU A 509 18.73 9.27 20.50
CA LEU A 509 18.89 8.94 19.07
C LEU A 509 17.67 9.28 18.21
N VAL A 510 16.69 9.99 18.78
CA VAL A 510 15.51 10.55 18.12
C VAL A 510 15.41 12.03 18.44
N ARG A 511 15.16 12.83 17.42
CA ARG A 511 14.99 14.27 17.48
C ARG A 511 13.64 14.64 16.92
N PHE A 512 12.87 15.44 17.65
CA PHE A 512 11.56 15.92 17.21
C PHE A 512 11.51 17.44 17.31
N ARG A 513 11.08 18.08 16.22
CA ARG A 513 10.96 19.54 16.13
C ARG A 513 9.57 19.93 15.65
N LEU A 514 9.02 20.95 16.29
CA LEU A 514 7.82 21.64 15.81
C LEU A 514 8.24 23.02 15.35
N PHE A 515 7.74 23.43 14.18
CA PHE A 515 7.87 24.80 13.70
C PHE A 515 6.48 25.41 13.60
N ARG A 516 6.22 26.46 14.39
CA ARG A 516 4.97 27.21 14.32
C ARG A 516 5.09 28.24 13.20
N ARG A 517 4.29 28.07 12.15
CA ARG A 517 4.24 28.99 10.99
C ARG A 517 3.03 29.92 11.04
N GLY A 518 2.02 29.56 11.83
CA GLY A 518 0.82 30.32 12.15
C GLY A 518 -0.11 29.50 13.07
N ASP A 519 -1.28 30.02 13.41
CA ASP A 519 -2.22 29.37 14.33
C ASP A 519 -2.69 27.98 13.85
N ASP A 520 -2.86 27.81 12.53
CA ASP A 520 -3.31 26.59 11.87
C ASP A 520 -2.29 26.03 10.86
N ARG A 521 -1.02 26.47 10.95
CA ARG A 521 0.05 26.01 10.06
C ARG A 521 1.29 25.65 10.85
N TRP A 522 1.66 24.38 10.78
CA TRP A 522 2.75 23.80 11.53
C TRP A 522 3.62 22.94 10.65
N ILE A 523 4.90 22.84 10.99
CA ILE A 523 5.79 21.83 10.41
C ILE A 523 6.23 20.90 11.52
N ILE A 524 6.13 19.61 11.27
CA ILE A 524 6.61 18.56 12.16
C ILE A 524 7.84 17.94 11.49
N MET A 525 8.97 17.93 12.19
CA MET A 525 10.16 17.21 11.76
C MET A 525 10.53 16.15 12.78
N LYS A 526 10.83 14.96 12.27
CA LYS A 526 11.44 13.87 13.02
C LYS A 526 12.73 13.46 12.32
N ALA A 527 13.82 13.38 13.09
CA ALA A 527 15.05 12.70 12.69
C ALA A 527 15.36 11.60 13.72
N VAL A 528 15.98 10.51 13.29
CA VAL A 528 16.38 9.39 14.15
C VAL A 528 17.60 8.71 13.54
N HIS A 529 18.49 8.14 14.36
CA HIS A 529 19.58 7.33 13.82
C HIS A 529 19.05 5.94 13.37
N HIS A 530 19.48 5.48 12.19
CA HIS A 530 19.01 4.23 11.57
C HIS A 530 19.33 2.98 12.42
N ILE A 531 20.27 3.06 13.36
CA ILE A 531 20.62 1.92 14.26
C ILE A 531 19.50 1.53 15.25
N VAL A 532 18.54 2.43 15.51
CA VAL A 532 17.37 2.19 16.39
C VAL A 532 16.03 2.24 15.67
N SER A 533 16.03 2.48 14.35
CA SER A 533 14.80 2.74 13.60
C SER A 533 14.96 2.34 12.14
N ASP A 534 13.86 2.06 11.47
CA ASP A 534 13.80 1.79 10.03
C ASP A 534 12.49 2.34 9.44
N ALA A 535 12.20 2.04 8.17
CA ALA A 535 11.01 2.52 7.48
C ALA A 535 9.71 2.10 8.22
N VAL A 536 9.58 0.82 8.58
CA VAL A 536 8.41 0.30 9.32
C VAL A 536 8.27 0.94 10.69
N SER A 537 9.38 1.16 11.39
CA SER A 537 9.39 1.87 12.68
C SER A 537 8.98 3.33 12.51
N THR A 538 9.34 3.97 11.39
CA THR A 538 8.94 5.36 11.10
C THR A 538 7.46 5.48 10.84
N PHE A 539 6.85 4.57 10.07
CA PHE A 539 5.39 4.54 9.89
C PHE A 539 4.67 4.26 11.22
N THR A 540 5.13 3.26 11.98
CA THR A 540 4.61 2.97 13.33
C THR A 540 4.67 4.19 14.24
N PHE A 541 5.77 4.96 14.20
CA PHE A 541 5.90 6.18 14.99
C PHE A 541 4.82 7.21 14.65
N ILE A 542 4.60 7.46 13.36
CA ILE A 542 3.63 8.47 12.89
C ILE A 542 2.22 8.07 13.32
N ASP A 543 1.84 6.81 13.09
CA ASP A 543 0.53 6.27 13.45
C ASP A 543 0.27 6.36 14.95
N GLU A 544 1.21 5.89 15.76
CA GLU A 544 1.06 5.92 17.21
C GLU A 544 1.12 7.35 17.76
N LEU A 545 1.92 8.25 17.16
CA LEU A 545 2.04 9.64 17.60
C LEU A 545 0.70 10.36 17.47
N LEU A 546 0.08 10.30 16.30
CA LEU A 546 -1.20 10.96 16.05
C LEU A 546 -2.32 10.35 16.89
N SER A 547 -2.32 9.02 17.07
CA SER A 547 -3.27 8.34 17.95
C SER A 547 -3.14 8.81 19.40
N VAL A 548 -1.92 8.93 19.92
CA VAL A 548 -1.67 9.38 21.29
C VAL A 548 -2.02 10.85 21.46
N TYR A 549 -1.59 11.70 20.54
CA TYR A 549 -1.87 13.13 20.56
C TYR A 549 -3.39 13.40 20.56
N GLU A 550 -4.17 12.69 19.75
CA GLU A 550 -5.62 12.85 19.70
C GLU A 550 -6.33 12.39 20.99
N ALA A 551 -5.85 11.31 21.62
CA ALA A 551 -6.38 10.88 22.91
C ALA A 551 -6.14 11.94 24.00
N LEU A 552 -4.90 12.46 24.07
CA LEU A 552 -4.52 13.52 25.02
C LEU A 552 -5.33 14.79 24.79
N LYS A 553 -5.54 15.19 23.53
CA LYS A 553 -6.35 16.36 23.16
C LYS A 553 -7.81 16.25 23.59
N ARG A 554 -8.35 15.04 23.69
CA ARG A 554 -9.71 14.77 24.20
C ARG A 554 -9.76 14.60 25.73
N GLY A 555 -8.62 14.68 26.41
CA GLY A 555 -8.51 14.47 27.86
C GLY A 555 -8.59 13.00 28.29
N GLY A 556 -8.38 12.06 27.37
CA GLY A 556 -8.36 10.61 27.63
C GLY A 556 -6.95 10.04 27.71
N GLU A 557 -6.82 8.80 28.20
CA GLU A 557 -5.57 8.04 28.11
C GLU A 557 -5.50 7.30 26.77
N PRO A 558 -4.35 7.33 26.07
CA PRO A 558 -4.17 6.61 24.82
C PRO A 558 -4.19 5.09 25.03
N SER A 559 -4.94 4.39 24.18
CA SER A 559 -4.97 2.92 24.13
C SER A 559 -4.26 2.44 22.86
N LEU A 560 -3.05 1.92 23.01
CA LEU A 560 -2.27 1.30 21.93
C LEU A 560 -2.20 -0.21 22.16
N PRO A 561 -2.26 -1.05 21.10
CA PRO A 561 -2.10 -2.50 21.24
C PRO A 561 -0.81 -2.88 21.96
N PRO A 562 -0.77 -3.99 22.72
CA PRO A 562 0.48 -4.45 23.32
C PRO A 562 1.49 -4.84 22.24
N VAL A 563 2.78 -4.60 22.49
CA VAL A 563 3.88 -5.08 21.65
C VAL A 563 4.21 -6.51 22.11
N PRO A 564 4.05 -7.54 21.28
CA PRO A 564 4.08 -8.95 21.72
C PRO A 564 5.49 -9.50 21.94
N ALA A 565 6.54 -8.84 21.45
CA ALA A 565 7.93 -9.25 21.56
C ALA A 565 8.86 -8.06 21.85
N ARG A 566 10.06 -8.34 22.36
CA ARG A 566 11.11 -7.34 22.60
C ARG A 566 12.20 -7.42 21.54
N TYR A 567 12.98 -6.36 21.40
CA TYR A 567 14.11 -6.36 20.44
C TYR A 567 15.21 -7.37 20.82
N VAL A 568 15.41 -7.66 22.12
CA VAL A 568 16.31 -8.73 22.58
C VAL A 568 15.82 -10.13 22.15
N ASP A 569 14.51 -10.33 21.99
CA ASP A 569 13.96 -11.61 21.51
C ASP A 569 14.31 -11.83 20.03
N PHE A 570 14.39 -10.76 19.24
CA PHE A 570 14.90 -10.80 17.86
C PHE A 570 16.40 -11.15 17.82
N LEU A 571 17.23 -10.58 18.69
CA LEU A 571 18.64 -10.98 18.83
C LEU A 571 18.77 -12.48 19.12
N ASN A 572 17.99 -12.98 20.07
CA ASN A 572 17.98 -14.41 20.42
C ASN A 572 17.51 -15.30 19.28
N GLN A 573 16.55 -14.84 18.47
CA GLN A 573 16.12 -15.55 17.27
C GLN A 573 17.26 -15.60 16.23
N GLN A 574 17.93 -14.47 15.98
CA GLN A 574 19.08 -14.42 15.08
C GLN A 574 20.21 -15.37 15.54
N ASN A 575 20.51 -15.41 16.85
CA ASN A 575 21.51 -16.34 17.39
C ASN A 575 21.11 -17.80 17.19
N ARG A 576 19.83 -18.15 17.40
CA ARG A 576 19.32 -19.50 17.16
C ARG A 576 19.40 -19.89 15.69
N PHE A 577 19.03 -18.97 14.79
CA PHE A 577 19.15 -19.18 13.35
C PHE A 577 20.60 -19.39 12.93
N LEU A 578 21.54 -18.54 13.37
CA LEU A 578 22.95 -18.67 13.00
C LEU A 578 23.59 -19.98 13.50
N ALA A 579 23.04 -20.59 14.55
CA ALA A 579 23.49 -21.88 15.06
C ALA A 579 22.81 -23.09 14.38
N SER A 580 21.86 -22.85 13.47
CA SER A 580 21.08 -23.90 12.83
C SER A 580 21.68 -24.32 11.46
N PRO A 581 21.44 -25.55 10.98
CA PRO A 581 21.91 -25.99 9.66
C PRO A 581 21.41 -25.12 8.50
N GLU A 582 20.24 -24.50 8.67
CA GLU A 582 19.64 -23.61 7.68
C GLU A 582 20.52 -22.39 7.39
N ALA A 583 21.21 -21.83 8.39
CA ALA A 583 22.14 -20.71 8.15
C ALA A 583 23.33 -21.12 7.26
N GLY A 584 23.84 -22.35 7.42
CA GLY A 584 24.87 -22.91 6.56
C GLY A 584 24.38 -23.06 5.11
N ALA A 585 23.18 -23.61 4.93
CA ALA A 585 22.57 -23.76 3.60
C ALA A 585 22.33 -22.41 2.90
N MET A 586 21.88 -21.38 3.64
CA MET A 586 21.71 -20.02 3.09
C MET A 586 23.05 -19.36 2.74
N LEU A 587 24.11 -19.57 3.54
CA LEU A 587 25.45 -19.09 3.20
C LEU A 587 25.98 -19.75 1.92
N ASP A 588 25.83 -21.07 1.80
CA ASP A 588 26.25 -21.82 0.60
C ASP A 588 25.46 -21.38 -0.64
N HIS A 589 24.18 -21.05 -0.48
CA HIS A 589 23.38 -20.41 -1.53
C HIS A 589 24.03 -19.09 -1.98
N TRP A 590 24.28 -18.16 -1.06
CA TRP A 590 24.88 -16.87 -1.43
C TRP A 590 26.27 -17.01 -2.07
N ARG A 591 27.11 -17.92 -1.58
CA ARG A 591 28.42 -18.20 -2.17
C ARG A 591 28.35 -18.77 -3.59
N SER A 592 27.32 -19.55 -3.90
CA SER A 592 27.15 -20.16 -5.23
C SER A 592 26.48 -19.25 -6.25
N HIS A 593 25.75 -18.22 -5.80
CA HIS A 593 24.98 -17.31 -6.67
C HIS A 593 25.64 -15.94 -6.86
N LEU A 594 26.69 -15.63 -6.10
CA LEU A 594 27.53 -14.47 -6.35
C LEU A 594 28.73 -14.87 -7.23
N PRO A 595 29.23 -13.96 -8.10
CA PRO A 595 30.47 -14.19 -8.83
C PRO A 595 31.63 -14.51 -7.89
N ALA A 596 32.56 -15.38 -8.34
CA ALA A 596 33.73 -15.76 -7.55
C ALA A 596 34.62 -14.55 -7.17
N GLU A 597 34.65 -13.54 -8.04
CA GLU A 597 35.20 -12.23 -7.75
C GLU A 597 34.05 -11.21 -7.84
N VAL A 598 33.69 -10.61 -6.71
CA VAL A 598 32.60 -9.64 -6.62
C VAL A 598 32.99 -8.39 -7.40
N PRO A 599 32.29 -8.05 -8.50
CA PRO A 599 32.66 -6.91 -9.34
C PRO A 599 32.38 -5.60 -8.62
N LEU A 600 33.36 -4.68 -8.66
CA LEU A 600 33.15 -3.29 -8.28
C LEU A 600 32.49 -2.56 -9.45
N LEU A 601 31.34 -1.93 -9.21
CA LEU A 601 30.61 -1.18 -10.23
C LEU A 601 31.40 0.06 -10.66
N ASP A 602 31.79 0.16 -11.93
CA ASP A 602 32.60 1.26 -12.45
C ASP A 602 31.76 2.18 -13.35
N LEU A 603 31.05 3.12 -12.73
CA LEU A 603 30.28 4.13 -13.45
C LEU A 603 31.19 5.27 -13.92
N PRO A 604 30.92 5.90 -15.08
CA PRO A 604 31.63 7.09 -15.51
C PRO A 604 31.25 8.27 -14.62
N THR A 605 32.13 8.62 -13.68
CA THR A 605 31.96 9.74 -12.75
C THR A 605 32.49 11.04 -13.36
N ASP A 606 31.85 12.16 -13.04
CA ASP A 606 32.30 13.50 -13.47
C ASP A 606 33.54 13.97 -12.69
N ARG A 607 33.72 13.41 -11.48
CA ARG A 607 34.82 13.70 -10.56
C ARG A 607 35.58 12.43 -10.17
N PRO A 608 36.88 12.53 -9.85
CA PRO A 608 37.64 11.37 -9.35
C PRO A 608 37.06 10.91 -8.02
N ARG A 609 36.97 9.59 -7.84
CA ARG A 609 36.48 8.99 -6.59
C ARG A 609 37.36 9.42 -5.41
N PRO A 610 36.77 9.93 -4.31
CA PRO A 610 37.51 10.22 -3.08
C PRO A 610 38.15 8.95 -2.47
N ALA A 611 39.29 9.10 -1.79
CA ALA A 611 39.97 7.97 -1.14
C ALA A 611 39.17 7.34 0.01
N VAL A 612 38.23 8.08 0.59
CA VAL A 612 37.28 7.62 1.61
C VAL A 612 35.90 8.03 1.14
N GLN A 613 34.95 7.10 1.19
CA GLN A 613 33.59 7.32 0.73
C GLN A 613 32.96 8.50 1.47
N THR A 614 32.54 9.50 0.70
CA THR A 614 31.72 10.60 1.23
C THR A 614 30.26 10.22 1.15
N HIS A 615 29.43 10.96 1.87
CA HIS A 615 27.99 10.73 1.90
C HIS A 615 27.21 11.97 1.44
N ASN A 616 27.89 12.90 0.74
CA ASN A 616 27.27 14.12 0.23
C ASN A 616 26.35 13.73 -0.93
N GLY A 617 25.05 13.69 -0.70
CA GLY A 617 24.08 13.30 -1.71
C GLY A 617 23.34 14.48 -2.37
N ALA A 618 22.71 14.21 -3.49
CA ALA A 618 21.61 14.99 -4.05
C ALA A 618 20.64 14.04 -4.76
N SER A 619 19.47 14.56 -5.14
CA SER A 619 18.38 13.77 -5.73
C SER A 619 17.90 14.40 -7.03
N GLU A 620 17.67 13.57 -8.05
CA GLU A 620 16.92 13.95 -9.25
C GLU A 620 15.59 13.18 -9.26
N PHE A 621 14.49 13.93 -9.19
CA PHE A 621 13.13 13.39 -9.19
C PHE A 621 12.56 13.35 -10.61
N PHE A 622 11.86 12.27 -10.94
CA PHE A 622 11.19 12.10 -12.22
C PHE A 622 9.98 11.18 -12.08
N VAL A 623 9.08 11.24 -13.06
CA VAL A 623 7.81 10.50 -13.04
C VAL A 623 7.73 9.65 -14.30
N LEU A 624 7.32 8.40 -14.14
CA LEU A 624 6.89 7.57 -15.27
C LEU A 624 5.45 7.97 -15.60
N ASP A 625 5.19 8.36 -16.84
CA ASP A 625 3.84 8.72 -17.24
C ASP A 625 2.87 7.52 -17.11
N GLU A 626 1.58 7.82 -17.12
CA GLU A 626 0.52 6.82 -16.94
C GLU A 626 0.60 5.68 -17.97
N GLU A 627 0.99 5.99 -19.22
CA GLU A 627 1.10 4.99 -20.28
C GLU A 627 2.27 4.03 -20.02
N LEU A 628 3.42 4.56 -19.61
CA LEU A 628 4.59 3.78 -19.25
C LEU A 628 4.36 2.96 -17.99
N SER A 629 3.75 3.54 -16.96
CA SER A 629 3.35 2.83 -15.73
C SER A 629 2.43 1.65 -16.04
N ALA A 630 1.40 1.85 -16.86
CA ALA A 630 0.52 0.77 -17.29
C ALA A 630 1.26 -0.32 -18.08
N ARG A 631 2.23 0.07 -18.93
CA ARG A 631 3.06 -0.90 -19.67
C ARG A 631 4.01 -1.69 -18.77
N VAL A 632 4.54 -1.10 -17.70
CA VAL A 632 5.33 -1.82 -16.69
C VAL A 632 4.50 -2.93 -16.06
N HIS A 633 3.28 -2.63 -15.63
CA HIS A 633 2.34 -3.63 -15.09
C HIS A 633 1.97 -4.69 -16.12
N ALA A 634 1.69 -4.29 -17.36
CA ALA A 634 1.36 -5.22 -18.43
C ALA A 634 2.53 -6.17 -18.77
N LEU A 635 3.76 -5.66 -18.81
CA LEU A 635 4.95 -6.48 -19.03
C LEU A 635 5.17 -7.46 -17.87
N ALA A 636 5.02 -6.98 -16.63
CA ALA A 636 5.11 -7.80 -15.43
C ALA A 636 4.11 -8.97 -15.49
N GLN A 637 2.84 -8.68 -15.75
CA GLN A 637 1.78 -9.67 -15.89
C GLN A 637 2.07 -10.68 -17.02
N ARG A 638 2.51 -10.19 -18.19
CA ARG A 638 2.76 -11.03 -19.37
C ARG A 638 3.87 -12.05 -19.14
N HIS A 639 4.89 -11.70 -18.35
CA HIS A 639 6.04 -12.57 -18.06
C HIS A 639 5.93 -13.29 -16.71
N GLY A 640 4.83 -13.10 -15.97
CA GLY A 640 4.66 -13.71 -14.64
C GLY A 640 5.71 -13.23 -13.63
N VAL A 641 6.11 -11.96 -13.73
CA VAL A 641 7.05 -11.27 -12.83
C VAL A 641 6.35 -10.09 -12.17
N THR A 642 7.00 -9.43 -11.22
CA THR A 642 6.44 -8.25 -10.54
C THR A 642 6.94 -6.93 -11.18
N PRO A 643 6.23 -5.80 -10.99
CA PRO A 643 6.72 -4.48 -11.40
C PRO A 643 8.12 -4.17 -10.84
N PHE A 644 8.41 -4.60 -9.61
CA PHE A 644 9.75 -4.55 -9.02
C PHE A 644 10.82 -5.19 -9.93
N MET A 645 10.57 -6.41 -10.40
CA MET A 645 11.52 -7.14 -11.26
C MET A 645 11.69 -6.46 -12.62
N VAL A 646 10.63 -5.88 -13.18
CA VAL A 646 10.70 -5.12 -14.44
C VAL A 646 11.56 -3.87 -14.27
N LEU A 647 11.29 -3.05 -13.25
CA LEU A 647 12.04 -1.82 -12.97
C LEU A 647 13.50 -2.13 -12.65
N LEU A 648 13.76 -3.16 -11.84
CA LEU A 648 15.12 -3.63 -11.52
C LEU A 648 15.85 -4.14 -12.78
N SER A 649 15.17 -4.83 -13.70
CA SER A 649 15.77 -5.29 -14.96
C SER A 649 16.21 -4.12 -15.84
N ALA A 650 15.38 -3.07 -15.95
CA ALA A 650 15.77 -1.84 -16.63
C ALA A 650 16.97 -1.16 -15.94
N TYR A 651 17.03 -1.22 -14.61
CA TYR A 651 18.14 -0.66 -13.84
C TYR A 651 19.45 -1.43 -14.06
N TYR A 652 19.42 -2.77 -14.13
CA TYR A 652 20.59 -3.56 -14.50
C TYR A 652 21.11 -3.20 -15.89
N LEU A 653 20.21 -3.11 -16.87
CA LEU A 653 20.59 -2.70 -18.22
C LEU A 653 21.18 -1.29 -18.24
N PHE A 654 20.56 -0.36 -17.52
CA PHE A 654 21.06 1.00 -17.38
C PHE A 654 22.49 1.02 -16.82
N LEU A 655 22.74 0.33 -15.70
CA LEU A 655 24.06 0.26 -15.08
C LEU A 655 25.09 -0.39 -16.02
N HIS A 656 24.72 -1.50 -16.68
CA HIS A 656 25.56 -2.17 -17.67
C HIS A 656 25.94 -1.29 -18.85
N ARG A 657 25.00 -0.50 -19.39
CA ARG A 657 25.29 0.41 -20.52
C ARG A 657 26.26 1.51 -20.14
N TYR A 658 26.24 1.94 -18.89
CA TYR A 658 27.14 2.98 -18.38
C TYR A 658 28.51 2.43 -17.97
N SER A 659 28.57 1.27 -17.33
CA SER A 659 29.82 0.69 -16.85
C SER A 659 30.53 -0.21 -17.86
N GLY A 660 29.79 -0.74 -18.84
CA GLY A 660 30.28 -1.76 -19.77
C GLY A 660 30.52 -3.13 -19.11
N GLN A 661 30.01 -3.35 -17.90
CA GLN A 661 30.22 -4.58 -17.14
C GLN A 661 29.08 -5.57 -17.33
N ASP A 662 29.41 -6.85 -17.56
CA ASP A 662 28.41 -7.90 -17.74
C ASP A 662 27.80 -8.37 -16.42
N HIS A 663 28.60 -8.44 -15.35
CA HIS A 663 28.11 -8.81 -14.02
C HIS A 663 27.83 -7.56 -13.21
N VAL A 664 26.56 -7.37 -12.81
CA VAL A 664 26.12 -6.23 -12.02
C VAL A 664 25.45 -6.74 -10.75
N ILE A 665 25.84 -6.18 -9.60
CA ILE A 665 25.22 -6.47 -8.31
C ILE A 665 24.53 -5.20 -7.80
N VAL A 666 23.24 -5.30 -7.51
CA VAL A 666 22.42 -4.22 -6.96
C VAL A 666 21.95 -4.63 -5.57
N GLY A 667 22.18 -3.75 -4.59
CA GLY A 667 21.62 -3.93 -3.26
C GLY A 667 20.11 -3.65 -3.26
N SER A 668 19.34 -4.48 -2.58
CA SER A 668 17.91 -4.21 -2.33
C SER A 668 17.56 -4.52 -0.87
N PRO A 669 17.07 -3.56 -0.08
CA PRO A 669 16.70 -3.81 1.31
C PRO A 669 15.44 -4.68 1.43
N VAL A 670 15.46 -5.64 2.35
CA VAL A 670 14.24 -6.28 2.88
C VAL A 670 13.95 -5.80 4.30
N THR A 671 12.70 -5.91 4.74
CA THR A 671 12.25 -5.41 6.05
C THR A 671 12.90 -6.15 7.24
N GLY A 672 13.36 -7.39 7.03
CA GLY A 672 13.92 -8.28 8.05
C GLY A 672 12.94 -8.72 9.15
N ARG A 673 11.65 -8.39 9.02
CA ARG A 673 10.57 -8.80 9.93
C ARG A 673 9.82 -9.99 9.36
N THR A 674 10.46 -11.15 9.31
CA THR A 674 9.85 -12.36 8.71
C THR A 674 8.87 -13.07 9.62
N GLN A 675 8.86 -12.75 10.92
CA GLN A 675 7.88 -13.26 11.89
C GLN A 675 6.93 -12.16 12.36
N GLN A 676 5.65 -12.52 12.50
CA GLN A 676 4.57 -11.57 12.82
C GLN A 676 4.75 -10.89 14.18
N GLU A 677 5.36 -11.56 15.15
CA GLU A 677 5.63 -11.01 16.49
C GLU A 677 6.56 -9.78 16.48
N PHE A 678 7.42 -9.63 15.46
CA PHE A 678 8.28 -8.46 15.31
C PHE A 678 7.67 -7.33 14.48
N ALA A 679 6.47 -7.53 13.92
CA ALA A 679 5.83 -6.56 13.03
C ALA A 679 5.64 -5.19 13.68
N SER A 680 5.33 -5.16 14.98
CA SER A 680 5.11 -3.93 15.76
C SER A 680 6.30 -3.55 16.65
N VAL A 681 7.42 -4.26 16.57
CA VAL A 681 8.61 -3.95 17.38
C VAL A 681 9.37 -2.80 16.73
N TYR A 682 9.54 -1.71 17.48
CA TYR A 682 10.35 -0.57 17.08
C TYR A 682 11.84 -0.93 17.16
N GLY A 683 12.57 -0.75 16.06
CA GLY A 683 13.98 -1.08 16.00
C GLY A 683 14.52 -1.16 14.57
N TYR A 684 15.78 -1.55 14.45
CA TYR A 684 16.44 -1.75 13.16
C TYR A 684 16.43 -3.22 12.75
N PHE A 685 15.67 -3.57 11.71
CA PHE A 685 15.56 -4.95 11.22
C PHE A 685 16.06 -5.15 9.79
N VAL A 686 16.31 -4.06 9.06
CA VAL A 686 16.63 -4.10 7.62
C VAL A 686 17.83 -5.01 7.35
N ASN A 687 17.69 -5.87 6.34
CA ASN A 687 18.78 -6.67 5.79
C ASN A 687 18.86 -6.42 4.27
N PRO A 688 19.97 -5.89 3.74
CA PRO A 688 20.11 -5.71 2.30
C PRO A 688 20.49 -7.02 1.61
N LEU A 689 19.88 -7.30 0.46
CA LEU A 689 20.19 -8.45 -0.39
C LEU A 689 21.09 -8.03 -1.55
N PRO A 690 22.22 -8.72 -1.80
CA PRO A 690 23.06 -8.48 -2.97
C PRO A 690 22.48 -9.23 -4.17
N LEU A 691 21.62 -8.58 -4.95
CA LEU A 691 20.99 -9.20 -6.12
C LEU A 691 21.93 -9.11 -7.32
N HIS A 692 22.27 -10.26 -7.90
CA HIS A 692 23.19 -10.37 -9.04
C HIS A 692 22.45 -10.62 -10.36
N ALA A 693 22.88 -9.93 -11.41
CA ALA A 693 22.52 -10.22 -12.80
C ALA A 693 23.78 -10.41 -13.66
N ASP A 694 23.71 -11.38 -14.58
CA ASP A 694 24.71 -11.64 -15.61
C ASP A 694 24.13 -11.30 -16.98
N LEU A 695 24.65 -10.23 -17.57
CA LEU A 695 24.27 -9.67 -18.87
C LEU A 695 25.22 -10.12 -20.00
N SER A 696 26.17 -11.02 -19.69
CA SER A 696 27.05 -11.60 -20.71
C SER A 696 26.24 -12.35 -21.77
N GLY A 697 26.75 -12.36 -22.99
CA GLY A 697 26.07 -13.03 -24.10
C GLY A 697 24.82 -12.31 -24.63
N ALA A 698 24.52 -11.09 -24.15
CA ALA A 698 23.42 -10.25 -24.63
C ALA A 698 22.05 -10.94 -24.53
N PRO A 699 21.55 -11.24 -23.31
CA PRO A 699 20.28 -11.92 -23.13
C PRO A 699 19.14 -11.13 -23.79
N SER A 700 18.10 -11.84 -24.20
CA SER A 700 16.83 -11.23 -24.60
C SER A 700 16.09 -10.64 -23.40
N VAL A 701 15.08 -9.79 -23.66
CA VAL A 701 14.23 -9.22 -22.60
C VAL A 701 13.59 -10.31 -21.75
N ALA A 702 13.10 -11.39 -22.37
CA ALA A 702 12.51 -12.51 -21.64
C ALA A 702 13.53 -13.22 -20.73
N GLU A 703 14.71 -13.54 -21.28
CA GLU A 703 15.78 -14.21 -20.52
C GLU A 703 16.25 -13.38 -19.32
N LEU A 704 16.37 -12.06 -19.50
CA LEU A 704 16.73 -11.16 -18.39
C LEU A 704 15.63 -11.13 -17.32
N LEU A 705 14.36 -11.01 -17.69
CA LEU A 705 13.26 -11.02 -16.73
C LEU A 705 13.18 -12.34 -15.95
N ASP A 706 13.39 -13.47 -16.61
CA ASP A 706 13.43 -14.79 -15.98
C ASP A 706 14.62 -14.95 -15.03
N GLN A 707 15.80 -14.45 -15.43
CA GLN A 707 16.99 -14.41 -14.57
C GLN A 707 16.74 -13.54 -13.33
N VAL A 708 16.24 -12.31 -13.51
CA VAL A 708 15.96 -11.39 -12.40
C VAL A 708 14.88 -11.95 -11.48
N ARG A 709 13.85 -12.60 -12.03
CA ARG A 709 12.86 -13.34 -11.24
C ARG A 709 13.52 -14.39 -10.36
N ALA A 710 14.38 -15.23 -10.92
CA ALA A 710 15.10 -16.26 -10.16
C ALA A 710 15.98 -15.62 -9.06
N THR A 711 16.78 -14.61 -9.39
CA THR A 711 17.64 -13.89 -8.45
C THR A 711 16.84 -13.30 -7.29
N VAL A 712 15.74 -12.59 -7.57
CA VAL A 712 14.93 -11.93 -6.54
C VAL A 712 14.24 -12.95 -5.64
N LEU A 713 13.60 -13.97 -6.21
CA LEU A 713 12.88 -14.97 -5.42
C LEU A 713 13.82 -15.80 -4.55
N ASN A 714 14.95 -16.25 -5.11
CA ASN A 714 15.98 -16.95 -4.34
C ASN A 714 16.59 -16.05 -3.26
N GLY A 715 16.79 -14.76 -3.54
CA GLY A 715 17.25 -13.80 -2.54
C GLY A 715 16.29 -13.67 -1.37
N LEU A 716 14.97 -13.64 -1.64
CA LEU A 716 13.94 -13.64 -0.59
C LEU A 716 13.92 -14.94 0.23
N ASP A 717 14.20 -16.08 -0.39
CA ASP A 717 14.25 -17.37 0.32
C ASP A 717 15.47 -17.53 1.23
N ASN A 718 16.51 -16.74 0.99
CA ASN A 718 17.75 -16.75 1.76
C ASN A 718 17.99 -15.42 2.51
N GLN A 719 16.93 -14.63 2.71
CA GLN A 719 17.01 -13.26 3.22
C GLN A 719 17.35 -13.17 4.71
N GLU A 720 17.20 -14.26 5.46
CA GLU A 720 17.50 -14.31 6.90
C GLU A 720 19.00 -14.28 7.20
N TYR A 721 19.85 -14.66 6.24
CA TYR A 721 21.30 -14.61 6.44
C TYR A 721 21.80 -13.16 6.51
N PRO A 722 22.44 -12.72 7.60
CA PRO A 722 22.85 -11.33 7.75
C PRO A 722 23.88 -10.92 6.70
N PHE A 723 23.60 -9.84 5.96
CA PHE A 723 24.49 -9.34 4.91
C PHE A 723 25.92 -9.07 5.41
N VAL A 724 26.03 -8.54 6.63
CA VAL A 724 27.32 -8.21 7.26
C VAL A 724 28.21 -9.44 7.40
N LEU A 725 27.62 -10.57 7.83
CA LEU A 725 28.36 -11.84 7.92
C LEU A 725 28.68 -12.39 6.53
N LEU A 726 27.79 -12.21 5.56
CA LEU A 726 28.08 -12.61 4.18
C LEU A 726 29.31 -11.86 3.64
N VAL A 727 29.43 -10.56 3.90
CA VAL A 727 30.62 -9.77 3.51
C VAL A 727 31.89 -10.32 4.16
N GLU A 728 31.85 -10.64 5.45
CA GLU A 728 32.98 -11.24 6.18
C GLU A 728 33.38 -12.61 5.58
N GLU A 729 32.40 -13.46 5.30
CA GLU A 729 32.59 -14.82 4.75
C GLU A 729 33.04 -14.84 3.27
N LEU A 730 32.80 -13.76 2.52
CA LEU A 730 33.31 -13.59 1.16
C LEU A 730 34.79 -13.17 1.14
N GLY A 731 35.36 -12.77 2.29
CA GLY A 731 36.78 -12.42 2.40
C GLY A 731 37.19 -11.21 1.55
N LEU A 732 36.25 -10.30 1.27
CA LEU A 732 36.48 -9.14 0.41
C LEU A 732 37.50 -8.19 1.03
N THR A 733 38.36 -7.59 0.19
CA THR A 733 39.34 -6.62 0.67
C THR A 733 38.62 -5.31 0.97
N HIS A 734 38.84 -4.74 2.17
CA HIS A 734 38.20 -3.48 2.54
C HIS A 734 38.77 -2.33 1.69
N ASP A 735 37.93 -1.78 0.81
CA ASP A 735 38.16 -0.49 0.15
C ASP A 735 37.37 0.59 0.91
N PRO A 736 38.02 1.59 1.51
CA PRO A 736 37.32 2.66 2.24
C PRO A 736 36.59 3.64 1.33
N SER A 737 36.81 3.60 0.01
CA SER A 737 36.19 4.50 -0.97
C SER A 737 34.83 4.02 -1.49
N ARG A 738 34.42 2.78 -1.14
CA ARG A 738 33.24 2.11 -1.69
C ARG A 738 32.62 1.14 -0.68
N SER A 739 31.32 0.88 -0.84
CA SER A 739 30.64 -0.27 -0.23
C SER A 739 31.21 -1.59 -0.77
N ALA A 740 31.26 -2.64 0.07
CA ALA A 740 32.00 -3.87 -0.19
C ALA A 740 31.43 -4.74 -1.33
N VAL A 741 30.11 -4.82 -1.48
CA VAL A 741 29.46 -5.77 -2.41
C VAL A 741 28.70 -5.09 -3.55
N PHE A 742 28.07 -3.95 -3.28
CA PHE A 742 27.34 -3.18 -4.29
C PHE A 742 27.50 -1.69 -4.04
N GLN A 743 27.63 -0.91 -5.12
CA GLN A 743 27.68 0.55 -5.09
C GLN A 743 26.42 1.19 -5.68
N ALA A 744 25.48 0.37 -6.15
CA ALA A 744 24.15 0.79 -6.56
C ALA A 744 23.08 0.09 -5.72
N MET A 745 22.00 0.83 -5.42
CA MET A 745 20.85 0.31 -4.67
C MET A 745 19.55 0.54 -5.43
N PHE A 746 18.62 -0.40 -5.31
CA PHE A 746 17.27 -0.28 -5.86
C PHE A 746 16.24 -0.49 -4.74
N ILE A 747 15.25 0.41 -4.67
CA ILE A 747 14.21 0.40 -3.63
C ILE A 747 12.87 0.64 -4.31
N LEU A 748 11.88 -0.20 -4.00
CA LEU A 748 10.47 0.05 -4.34
C LEU A 748 9.68 0.20 -3.05
N LEU A 749 9.04 1.35 -2.86
CA LEU A 749 8.20 1.67 -1.71
C LEU A 749 6.73 1.58 -2.11
N THR A 750 5.89 1.02 -1.23
CA THR A 750 4.44 0.88 -1.45
C THR A 750 3.62 2.07 -0.93
N HIS A 751 4.21 3.04 -0.25
CA HIS A 751 3.46 4.15 0.37
C HIS A 751 4.15 5.51 0.28
N LYS A 752 3.35 6.53 -0.04
CA LYS A 752 3.66 7.95 0.11
C LYS A 752 3.47 8.33 1.58
N VAL A 753 4.34 9.18 2.14
CA VAL A 753 4.18 9.77 3.49
C VAL A 753 3.05 10.83 3.52
N ALA A 754 2.20 10.90 2.50
CA ALA A 754 1.04 11.79 2.47
C ALA A 754 -0.21 11.06 3.00
N THR A 755 -0.26 10.88 4.31
CA THR A 755 -1.41 10.29 5.01
C THR A 755 -2.37 11.39 5.44
N GLU A 756 -3.66 11.23 5.16
CA GLU A 756 -4.71 11.90 5.93
C GLU A 756 -5.10 10.95 7.09
N GLN A 757 -4.71 11.31 8.31
CA GLN A 757 -4.97 10.49 9.49
C GLN A 757 -5.53 11.34 10.62
N TYR A 758 -6.64 10.89 11.23
CA TYR A 758 -7.38 11.65 12.24
C TYR A 758 -7.79 13.08 11.80
N GLY A 759 -7.92 13.33 10.48
CA GLY A 759 -8.22 14.64 9.91
C GLY A 759 -7.01 15.57 9.76
N TYR A 760 -5.79 15.07 10.02
CA TYR A 760 -4.56 15.78 9.71
C TYR A 760 -4.07 15.35 8.33
N ARG A 761 -4.02 16.30 7.39
CA ARG A 761 -3.34 16.12 6.12
C ARG A 761 -1.85 16.43 6.31
N LEU A 762 -1.02 15.40 6.17
CA LEU A 762 0.44 15.54 6.23
C LEU A 762 0.99 15.81 4.82
N GLU A 763 1.41 17.04 4.56
CA GLU A 763 2.05 17.42 3.29
C GLU A 763 3.56 17.23 3.42
N TYR A 764 4.11 16.21 2.77
CA TYR A 764 5.55 15.93 2.83
C TYR A 764 6.36 17.11 2.30
N ILE A 765 7.35 17.54 3.07
CA ILE A 765 8.33 18.54 2.68
C ILE A 765 9.54 17.78 2.14
N GLU A 766 9.77 17.91 0.84
CA GLU A 766 10.98 17.41 0.21
C GLU A 766 12.21 18.08 0.84
N LEU A 767 12.91 17.30 1.66
CA LEU A 767 14.25 17.63 2.07
C LEU A 767 15.18 17.12 0.96
N PRO A 768 16.29 17.82 0.67
CA PRO A 768 17.32 17.23 -0.17
C PRO A 768 17.77 15.96 0.57
N GLU A 769 17.31 14.81 0.08
CA GLU A 769 17.68 13.48 0.55
C GLU A 769 19.14 13.28 0.15
N GLU A 770 20.06 13.90 0.87
CA GLU A 770 21.49 13.84 0.61
C GLU A 770 22.10 12.55 1.16
N GLU A 771 21.42 11.42 0.99
CA GLU A 771 21.90 10.12 1.47
C GLU A 771 22.83 9.50 0.42
N GLY A 772 23.97 10.14 0.12
CA GLY A 772 25.03 9.63 -0.75
C GLY A 772 25.74 8.36 -0.22
N GLN A 773 24.99 7.47 0.46
CA GLN A 773 25.37 6.19 1.03
C GLN A 773 25.90 5.22 -0.02
N PHE A 774 25.47 5.38 -1.27
CA PHE A 774 25.91 4.62 -2.43
C PHE A 774 26.24 5.58 -3.57
N ASP A 775 26.88 5.08 -4.62
CA ASP A 775 27.20 5.90 -5.79
C ASP A 775 25.90 6.36 -6.47
N LEU A 776 24.95 5.43 -6.61
CA LEU A 776 23.64 5.66 -7.21
C LEU A 776 22.55 4.79 -6.59
N THR A 777 21.49 5.41 -6.09
CA THR A 777 20.31 4.73 -5.56
C THR A 777 19.09 5.13 -6.37
N LEU A 778 18.41 4.15 -6.97
CA LEU A 778 17.11 4.35 -7.59
C LEU A 778 16.02 3.94 -6.59
N SER A 779 15.24 4.91 -6.11
CA SER A 779 14.03 4.63 -5.33
C SER A 779 12.80 4.94 -6.16
N VAL A 780 11.83 4.04 -6.14
CA VAL A 780 10.55 4.17 -6.85
C VAL A 780 9.42 3.99 -5.86
N TYR A 781 8.33 4.72 -6.03
CA TYR A 781 7.06 4.44 -5.37
C TYR A 781 5.92 4.58 -6.35
N GLU A 782 4.83 3.88 -6.11
CA GLU A 782 3.61 3.99 -6.92
C GLU A 782 2.59 4.86 -6.19
N ASP A 783 2.06 5.86 -6.89
CA ASP A 783 0.91 6.63 -6.44
C ASP A 783 -0.34 5.99 -7.07
N GLU A 784 -1.04 5.15 -6.31
CA GLU A 784 -2.22 4.41 -6.78
C GLU A 784 -3.35 5.34 -7.24
N ALA A 785 -3.47 6.53 -6.65
CA ALA A 785 -4.51 7.51 -7.03
C ALA A 785 -4.22 8.12 -8.42
N GLU A 786 -2.94 8.30 -8.75
CA GLU A 786 -2.51 8.81 -10.06
C GLU A 786 -2.26 7.70 -11.09
N GLY A 787 -2.13 6.44 -10.65
CA GLY A 787 -1.74 5.31 -11.50
C GLY A 787 -0.32 5.45 -12.06
N ARG A 788 0.58 6.10 -11.32
CA ARG A 788 1.92 6.50 -11.80
C ARG A 788 3.03 6.07 -10.85
N PHE A 789 4.18 5.75 -11.43
CA PHE A 789 5.40 5.55 -10.66
C PHE A 789 6.16 6.86 -10.55
N HIS A 790 6.45 7.27 -9.34
CA HIS A 790 7.35 8.37 -9.02
C HIS A 790 8.71 7.78 -8.65
N ALA A 791 9.77 8.34 -9.21
CA ALA A 791 11.11 7.83 -9.05
C ALA A 791 12.09 8.94 -8.65
N VAL A 792 13.11 8.55 -7.90
CA VAL A 792 14.20 9.42 -7.50
C VAL A 792 15.53 8.70 -7.67
N LEU A 793 16.45 9.34 -8.39
CA LEU A 793 17.85 8.94 -8.43
C LEU A 793 18.63 9.77 -7.42
N LYS A 794 19.03 9.13 -6.32
CA LYS A 794 19.93 9.70 -5.32
C LYS A 794 21.36 9.37 -5.70
N TYR A 795 22.26 10.34 -5.63
CA TYR A 795 23.64 10.17 -6.09
C TYR A 795 24.63 10.91 -5.21
N ASN A 796 25.86 10.42 -5.18
CA ASN A 796 26.96 11.11 -4.49
C ASN A 796 27.46 12.30 -5.33
N THR A 797 27.32 13.51 -4.78
CA THR A 797 27.73 14.78 -5.41
C THR A 797 29.25 14.93 -5.55
N ASP A 798 30.06 14.18 -4.79
CA ASP A 798 31.50 14.14 -5.01
C ASP A 798 31.90 13.24 -6.19
N LEU A 799 30.95 12.51 -6.79
CA LEU A 799 31.14 11.67 -7.97
C LEU A 799 30.45 12.26 -9.21
N PHE A 800 29.22 12.76 -9.07
CA PHE A 800 28.39 13.17 -10.21
C PHE A 800 27.92 14.62 -10.12
N ASP A 801 27.77 15.24 -11.30
CA ASP A 801 27.12 16.52 -11.49
C ASP A 801 25.61 16.37 -11.71
N PRO A 802 24.78 17.34 -11.25
CA PRO A 802 23.32 17.28 -11.43
C PRO A 802 22.89 17.10 -12.89
N GLU A 803 23.61 17.71 -13.84
CA GLU A 803 23.31 17.60 -15.27
C GLU A 803 23.55 16.17 -15.81
N THR A 804 24.56 15.47 -15.29
CA THR A 804 24.85 14.08 -15.65
C THR A 804 23.76 13.16 -15.12
N VAL A 805 23.32 13.35 -13.88
CA VAL A 805 22.27 12.50 -13.29
C VAL A 805 20.90 12.77 -13.91
N ARG A 806 20.58 14.02 -14.26
CA ARG A 806 19.36 14.33 -15.03
C ARG A 806 19.34 13.61 -16.39
N ARG A 807 20.47 13.56 -17.09
CA ARG A 807 20.60 12.80 -18.33
C ARG A 807 20.45 11.29 -18.08
N MET A 808 21.07 10.77 -17.02
CA MET A 808 20.90 9.38 -16.58
C MET A 808 19.43 9.02 -16.29
N ALA A 809 18.67 9.89 -15.62
CA ALA A 809 17.25 9.70 -15.37
C ALA A 809 16.47 9.57 -16.69
N GLY A 810 16.73 10.47 -17.65
CA GLY A 810 16.17 10.40 -18.99
C GLY A 810 16.50 9.09 -19.70
N HIS A 811 17.76 8.64 -19.65
CA HIS A 811 18.18 7.37 -20.24
C HIS A 811 17.50 6.15 -19.62
N TYR A 812 17.33 6.12 -18.30
CA TYR A 812 16.60 5.07 -17.62
C TYR A 812 15.15 5.00 -18.10
N VAL A 813 14.47 6.15 -18.21
CA VAL A 813 13.08 6.22 -18.70
C VAL A 813 12.97 5.73 -20.15
N HIS A 814 13.87 6.17 -21.04
CA HIS A 814 13.87 5.74 -22.45
C HIS A 814 14.17 4.24 -22.59
N LEU A 815 15.12 3.73 -21.82
CA LEU A 815 15.45 2.31 -21.82
C LEU A 815 14.29 1.46 -21.31
N LEU A 816 13.62 1.89 -20.25
CA LEU A 816 12.40 1.25 -19.75
C LEU A 816 11.26 1.30 -20.78
N ASP A 817 11.04 2.44 -21.42
CA ASP A 817 10.06 2.55 -22.51
C ASP A 817 10.37 1.58 -23.66
N SER A 818 11.62 1.56 -24.13
CA SER A 818 12.07 0.63 -25.18
C SER A 818 11.88 -0.83 -24.76
N MET A 819 12.24 -1.19 -23.53
CA MET A 819 12.07 -2.54 -22.99
C MET A 819 10.59 -2.95 -22.93
N THR A 820 9.70 -2.06 -22.48
CA THR A 820 8.26 -2.37 -22.40
C THR A 820 7.57 -2.51 -23.76
N ARG A 821 8.11 -1.90 -24.81
CA ARG A 821 7.62 -2.03 -26.19
C ARG A 821 8.25 -3.18 -26.97
N ALA A 822 9.37 -3.71 -26.49
CA ALA A 822 10.14 -4.74 -27.17
C ALA A 822 9.39 -6.08 -27.24
N ARG A 823 9.74 -6.90 -28.23
CA ARG A 823 9.29 -8.30 -28.26
C ARG A 823 10.11 -9.11 -27.25
N PRO A 824 9.57 -10.20 -26.69
CA PRO A 824 10.27 -11.03 -25.71
C PRO A 824 11.66 -11.49 -26.14
N ASP A 825 11.82 -11.82 -27.42
CA ASP A 825 13.04 -12.31 -28.07
C ASP A 825 14.01 -11.21 -28.50
N THR A 826 13.68 -9.93 -28.23
CA THR A 826 14.55 -8.80 -28.57
C THR A 826 15.82 -8.87 -27.71
N PRO A 827 17.02 -8.95 -28.30
CA PRO A 827 18.27 -8.87 -27.55
C PRO A 827 18.38 -7.53 -26.83
N THR A 828 18.80 -7.55 -25.56
CA THR A 828 18.94 -6.33 -24.75
C THR A 828 19.87 -5.25 -25.33
N PRO A 829 20.90 -5.54 -26.15
CA PRO A 829 21.66 -4.52 -26.87
C PRO A 829 20.86 -3.71 -27.89
N ALA A 830 19.76 -4.28 -28.42
CA ALA A 830 18.92 -3.64 -29.42
C ALA A 830 17.92 -2.63 -28.81
N LEU A 831 17.82 -2.57 -27.47
CA LEU A 831 16.99 -1.57 -26.79
C LEU A 831 17.63 -0.19 -26.88
N GLU A 832 16.79 0.82 -27.12
CA GLU A 832 17.20 2.21 -27.27
C GLU A 832 17.28 2.88 -25.89
N MET A 833 18.46 3.42 -25.56
CA MET A 833 18.68 4.20 -24.33
C MET A 833 18.69 5.71 -24.59
N VAL A 834 19.14 6.12 -25.78
CA VAL A 834 19.27 7.53 -26.18
C VAL A 834 18.00 7.96 -26.89
N GLY A 835 17.34 9.01 -26.38
CA GLY A 835 16.12 9.56 -26.98
C GLY A 835 16.36 10.23 -28.33
N ALA A 836 15.29 10.45 -29.10
CA ALA A 836 15.38 10.99 -30.47
C ALA A 836 16.07 12.37 -30.55
N GLU A 837 15.81 13.26 -29.59
CA GLU A 837 16.43 14.59 -29.54
C GLU A 837 17.95 14.51 -29.30
N GLU A 838 18.36 13.67 -28.36
CA GLU A 838 19.78 13.47 -28.05
C GLU A 838 20.49 12.74 -29.19
N HIS A 839 19.84 11.75 -29.81
CA HIS A 839 20.37 11.10 -31.01
C HIS A 839 20.59 12.10 -32.16
N GLU A 840 19.65 13.00 -32.42
CA GLU A 840 19.82 14.04 -33.45
C GLU A 840 20.96 15.00 -33.11
N LYS A 841 21.15 15.32 -31.83
CA LYS A 841 22.27 16.15 -31.38
C LYS A 841 23.61 15.43 -31.56
N LEU A 842 23.72 14.18 -31.13
CA LEU A 842 24.95 13.38 -31.21
C LEU A 842 25.31 13.04 -32.66
N VAL A 843 24.36 12.48 -33.40
CA VAL A 843 24.58 11.95 -34.77
C VAL A 843 24.39 13.02 -35.83
N GLY A 844 23.50 14.00 -35.63
CA GLY A 844 23.28 15.07 -36.60
C GLY A 844 24.25 16.23 -36.44
N GLU A 845 24.33 16.80 -35.23
CA GLU A 845 25.05 18.04 -34.96
C GLU A 845 26.52 17.80 -34.59
N TRP A 846 26.80 17.00 -33.56
CA TRP A 846 28.15 16.85 -33.01
C TRP A 846 29.07 16.00 -33.89
N SER A 847 28.52 15.00 -34.60
CA SER A 847 29.30 14.18 -35.52
C SER A 847 29.76 14.93 -36.78
N GLY A 848 29.19 16.11 -37.05
CA GLY A 848 29.37 16.84 -38.30
C GLY A 848 28.66 16.19 -39.50
N ALA A 849 27.83 15.15 -39.33
CA ALA A 849 27.17 14.47 -40.44
C ALA A 849 26.23 15.40 -41.23
N ARG A 850 25.55 16.35 -40.57
CA ARG A 850 24.75 17.37 -41.26
C ARG A 850 25.62 18.28 -42.13
N GLU A 851 26.79 18.67 -41.64
CA GLU A 851 27.75 19.53 -42.36
C GLU A 851 28.42 18.77 -43.51
N ALA A 852 28.80 17.51 -43.29
CA ALA A 852 29.34 16.62 -44.31
C ALA A 852 28.30 16.34 -45.40
N ALA A 853 27.04 16.07 -45.05
CA ALA A 853 25.95 15.89 -46.00
C ALA A 853 25.65 17.19 -46.77
N ALA A 854 25.70 18.35 -46.11
CA ALA A 854 25.54 19.66 -46.77
C ALA A 854 26.71 19.96 -47.72
N GLN A 855 27.96 19.70 -47.31
CA GLN A 855 29.14 19.81 -48.17
C GLN A 855 29.06 18.84 -49.35
N GLN A 856 28.64 17.60 -49.13
CA GLN A 856 28.48 16.60 -50.19
C GLN A 856 27.40 17.00 -51.20
N ARG A 857 26.30 17.61 -50.76
CA ARG A 857 25.27 18.17 -51.66
C ARG A 857 25.80 19.41 -52.42
N ALA A 858 26.61 20.25 -51.78
CA ALA A 858 27.19 21.45 -52.40
C ALA A 858 28.31 21.13 -53.41
N LEU A 859 29.09 20.08 -53.18
CA LEU A 859 30.24 19.67 -54.01
C LEU A 859 29.84 18.84 -55.25
N GLY A 860 28.60 18.33 -55.32
CA GLY A 860 28.14 17.47 -56.41
C GLY A 860 28.74 16.06 -56.38
N ALA A 861 28.62 15.31 -57.49
CA ALA A 861 29.09 13.91 -57.58
C ALA A 861 30.58 13.79 -57.21
N HIS A 862 30.90 12.83 -56.34
CA HIS A 862 32.25 12.56 -55.83
C HIS A 862 33.28 12.57 -56.95
N ARG A 863 34.16 13.58 -56.95
CA ARG A 863 35.28 13.66 -57.90
C ARG A 863 36.42 12.81 -57.35
N PRO A 864 36.84 11.73 -58.03
CA PRO A 864 37.93 10.90 -57.54
C PRO A 864 39.21 11.73 -57.36
N VAL A 865 39.93 11.52 -56.26
CA VAL A 865 41.16 12.28 -55.94
C VAL A 865 42.16 12.27 -57.10
N HIS A 866 42.27 11.16 -57.84
CA HIS A 866 43.14 11.08 -59.02
C HIS A 866 42.77 12.08 -60.12
N ARG A 867 41.49 12.44 -60.30
CA ARG A 867 41.04 13.46 -61.26
C ARG A 867 41.43 14.86 -60.82
N LEU A 868 41.31 15.15 -59.52
CA LEU A 868 41.75 16.42 -58.94
C LEU A 868 43.26 16.60 -59.08
N ILE A 869 44.03 15.54 -58.82
CA ILE A 869 45.48 15.52 -59.03
C ILE A 869 45.82 15.73 -60.52
N ALA A 870 45.12 15.03 -61.42
CA ALA A 870 45.35 15.17 -62.86
C ALA A 870 45.07 16.58 -63.39
N GLU A 871 44.01 17.23 -62.93
CA GLU A 871 43.70 18.62 -63.31
C GLU A 871 44.67 19.62 -62.70
N ALA A 872 45.06 19.43 -61.44
CA ALA A 872 46.07 20.27 -60.80
C ALA A 872 47.43 20.16 -61.53
N ALA A 873 47.80 18.95 -61.95
CA ALA A 873 48.99 18.70 -62.77
C ALA A 873 48.86 19.33 -64.17
N ALA A 874 47.69 19.29 -64.80
CA ALA A 874 47.47 19.93 -66.10
C ALA A 874 47.50 21.47 -66.01
N ALA A 875 46.96 22.05 -64.94
CA ALA A 875 46.92 23.50 -64.75
C ALA A 875 48.26 24.09 -64.31
N ARG A 876 49.07 23.32 -63.57
CA ARG A 876 50.37 23.74 -63.04
C ARG A 876 51.40 22.61 -63.15
N PRO A 877 51.86 22.28 -64.36
CA PRO A 877 52.73 21.12 -64.59
C PRO A 877 54.09 21.25 -63.90
N ASP A 878 54.58 22.46 -63.70
CA ASP A 878 55.90 22.73 -63.12
C ASP A 878 55.86 22.93 -61.59
N ALA A 879 54.69 22.83 -60.97
CA ALA A 879 54.56 22.93 -59.52
C ALA A 879 55.14 21.67 -58.85
N VAL A 880 55.91 21.87 -57.79
CA VAL A 880 56.46 20.76 -56.99
C VAL A 880 55.30 20.00 -56.33
N ALA A 881 55.01 18.80 -56.83
CA ALA A 881 53.94 17.95 -56.30
C ALA A 881 54.43 17.03 -55.17
N VAL A 882 55.69 16.60 -55.22
CA VAL A 882 56.33 15.72 -54.23
C VAL A 882 57.79 16.12 -54.08
N THR A 883 58.26 16.29 -52.84
CA THR A 883 59.68 16.38 -52.51
C THR A 883 60.08 15.12 -51.76
N VAL A 884 61.13 14.44 -52.23
CA VAL A 884 61.73 13.31 -51.50
C VAL A 884 63.12 13.71 -50.99
N PRO A 885 63.54 13.26 -49.81
CA PRO A 885 64.90 13.48 -49.31
C PRO A 885 65.92 12.86 -50.28
N ALA A 886 67.11 13.46 -50.38
CA ALA A 886 68.18 12.85 -51.14
C ALA A 886 68.66 11.57 -50.41
N PRO A 887 69.21 10.56 -51.10
CA PRO A 887 69.72 9.34 -50.47
C PRO A 887 70.76 9.58 -49.34
N HIS A 888 71.29 10.80 -49.22
CA HIS A 888 72.28 11.21 -48.21
C HIS A 888 71.91 12.52 -47.48
N GLY A 889 70.63 12.73 -47.18
CA GLY A 889 70.16 13.86 -46.35
C GLY A 889 68.81 14.38 -46.79
#